data_AF-A0A6M8VB89-F1
#
_entry.id   AF-A0A6M8VB89-F1
#
_cell.length_a   1.000
_cell.length_b   1.000
_cell.length_c   1.000
_cell.angle_alpha   90.00
_cell.angle_beta   90.00
_cell.angle_gamma   90.00
#
_symmetry.space_group_name_H-M   'P 1'
#
loop_
_entity.id
_entity.type
_entity.pdbx_description
1 polymer ?
#
loop_
_entity_poly.entity_id
_entity_poly.type
_entity_poly.pdbx_seq_one_letter_code
_entity_poly.pdbx_strand_id
1 'polypeptide(L)'
;MGKISSVLPRMSMVIIYLLLAFFEQQIYSQQLLQNRYAFNGKVNTVEVGDNTLFVGGDFDFVGQPVRNLTMIDVNTNLANLNLPTTDNDIYGIIPDNLGGWYIYGSFSMVGDSIRKSVAHILPDYSVDSWSISLDGPVYTMLLYNGAIYLGGQFYEVNGEERWLLAAVDTDGNLLNWNLNFDGNTVHTIATDGSVMYCGGYFSTVSNLTRNNLVGIDLLTGTVTPWDPNSNGPIYSMEISDTVIYVGGSFTTISAVVRNNVAAIGSSGNLLNNWNVSVTDGIYTTSVDCIRKYGSVIYLGGNFMKINGYDRTYSGSVDVNGNILNWAPNINDVVYEIVPLDSSVLVGGKFSTVNSQKRTAVVQVDNLLGNTVLPLNANLGNAFIRGMLLQNDNLFLCGRIDIVNGKIRTKIAAIDLMTNEILDWNPLIQNTGTGSYVNSFNYNNGVVFVGGQFDAINGTPRKYLAAIDFPSCNLLSWNPDPNNMVYSIQVVDTVIYFGGTFITLANGSVNRKYLAAISVSGIIMDWDPNPSNGVLSIEVKDTVLYLGGLFTSVLGTTRNRLAAVTTSGNLLPWNPNVSNGMVNTIAKYDTIFYVGGSFNGIGGNSSIRKFAAVDINSSLLVDRSFGGANNTINKVKVFGNNLYVGGLFTSIGTNSRNRIAAIDLQTNTLRDDWIIDANASVNSFGIDDINKVVYVGGNFDLINTSRVVGLAPLTDPTIPAQQTIPTAPSNLTAVADTFAILLNWDDNSATELGFKIERKNGDSLSVDPFVEIDSVGANVTSYNDLGRTPNTTYTYRVRAFNQVGYSLYSNVITATTIIPVELTSFAANISDNEVVISWTTATELNNRGFDLERKLNGEWEKLTFIAGKGTKLEETNYSYIDKFSYTSYQGTAQYRLKQIDFDGTISYSNVISVELDFTPKEYALYQNYPNPFNPATTIKFALPFESSVRIIIYNLLGEKVDMLFEGIKEVGYHDITWNAGRLASGIYLYTIEANSLDGTKNYTSVKKMMLLK
;
A
#
# COMPACT_ATOMS: atom_id res chain seq x y z
N MET A 1 -43.53 59.86 48.60
CA MET A 1 -43.49 58.71 49.54
C MET A 1 -44.02 57.47 48.82
N GLY A 2 -43.43 56.28 49.06
CA GLY A 2 -44.17 55.01 49.08
C GLY A 2 -44.54 54.27 47.78
N LYS A 3 -43.66 53.34 47.38
CA LYS A 3 -43.92 51.93 46.94
C LYS A 3 -45.01 51.54 45.89
N ILE A 4 -44.51 50.88 44.83
CA ILE A 4 -44.89 49.53 44.29
C ILE A 4 -46.37 49.25 43.94
N SER A 5 -46.66 49.03 42.63
CA SER A 5 -47.01 47.68 42.09
C SER A 5 -47.48 47.69 40.61
N SER A 6 -46.87 46.86 39.78
CA SER A 6 -47.53 46.08 38.71
C SER A 6 -46.53 45.04 38.17
N VAL A 7 -46.97 43.79 38.04
CA VAL A 7 -46.16 42.62 37.63
C VAL A 7 -46.97 41.81 36.62
N LEU A 8 -46.28 41.28 35.59
CA LEU A 8 -46.83 40.69 34.35
C LEU A 8 -47.58 41.71 33.45
N PRO A 9 -47.80 41.43 32.15
CA PRO A 9 -47.42 40.24 31.39
C PRO A 9 -46.35 40.48 30.31
N ARG A 10 -45.24 39.73 30.37
CA ARG A 10 -44.30 39.51 29.24
C ARG A 10 -43.70 38.11 29.35
N MET A 11 -44.47 37.07 29.00
CA MET A 11 -44.04 35.68 29.10
C MET A 11 -44.45 34.86 27.86
N SER A 12 -44.14 35.38 26.67
CA SER A 12 -44.40 34.70 25.38
C SER A 12 -43.37 35.00 24.28
N MET A 13 -42.80 36.20 24.21
CA MET A 13 -41.77 36.53 23.21
C MET A 13 -40.37 36.01 23.54
N VAL A 14 -40.02 35.87 24.82
CA VAL A 14 -38.68 35.42 25.25
C VAL A 14 -38.45 33.94 24.92
N ILE A 15 -39.49 33.11 25.02
CA ILE A 15 -39.40 31.66 24.74
C ILE A 15 -39.25 31.40 23.22
N ILE A 16 -39.89 32.19 22.36
CA ILE A 16 -39.75 32.02 20.90
C ILE A 16 -38.34 32.45 20.44
N TYR A 17 -37.77 33.53 20.98
CA TYR A 17 -36.38 33.90 20.69
C TYR A 17 -35.37 32.90 21.27
N LEU A 18 -35.64 32.29 22.43
CA LEU A 18 -34.79 31.22 22.96
C LEU A 18 -34.92 29.90 22.18
N LEU A 19 -36.09 29.55 21.63
CA LEU A 19 -36.22 28.35 20.79
C LEU A 19 -35.64 28.52 19.37
N LEU A 20 -35.68 29.72 18.78
CA LEU A 20 -34.98 30.00 17.52
C LEU A 20 -33.45 30.06 17.73
N ALA A 21 -32.98 30.66 18.82
CA ALA A 21 -31.55 30.64 19.18
C ALA A 21 -31.01 29.23 19.49
N PHE A 22 -31.88 28.25 19.78
CA PHE A 22 -31.51 26.85 19.98
C PHE A 22 -31.59 25.98 18.72
N PHE A 23 -32.03 26.52 17.57
CA PHE A 23 -32.12 25.77 16.30
C PHE A 23 -31.30 26.35 15.14
N GLU A 24 -30.73 27.56 15.25
CA GLU A 24 -29.79 28.11 14.25
C GLU A 24 -28.30 27.85 14.56
N GLN A 25 -27.94 27.22 15.69
CA GLN A 25 -26.56 26.84 16.01
C GLN A 25 -26.11 25.46 15.50
N GLN A 26 -26.85 24.85 14.56
CA GLN A 26 -26.53 23.49 14.07
C GLN A 26 -26.11 23.42 12.59
N ILE A 27 -25.28 24.37 12.13
CA ILE A 27 -24.56 24.25 10.85
C ILE A 27 -23.08 24.63 11.06
N TYR A 28 -22.21 23.60 10.99
CA TYR A 28 -20.74 23.61 11.04
C TYR A 28 -20.03 24.19 12.28
N SER A 29 -19.93 23.37 13.34
CA SER A 29 -18.81 23.46 14.29
C SER A 29 -17.85 22.29 14.05
N GLN A 30 -16.54 22.58 13.95
CA GLN A 30 -15.51 21.54 13.98
C GLN A 30 -15.27 21.13 15.44
N GLN A 31 -15.26 19.83 15.72
CA GLN A 31 -15.03 19.32 17.07
C GLN A 31 -13.54 19.17 17.35
N LEU A 32 -13.18 19.43 18.61
CA LEU A 32 -11.96 18.91 19.19
C LEU A 32 -12.25 17.52 19.81
N LEU A 33 -11.56 16.43 19.39
CA LEU A 33 -11.63 15.14 20.10
C LEU A 33 -11.14 15.25 21.56
N GLN A 34 -11.43 14.25 22.39
CA GLN A 34 -11.03 14.24 23.80
C GLN A 34 -10.09 13.06 24.07
N ASN A 35 -8.93 13.33 24.70
CA ASN A 35 -7.83 12.38 24.77
C ASN A 35 -7.42 12.05 26.25
N ARG A 36 -6.32 11.31 26.43
CA ARG A 36 -6.28 10.15 27.33
C ARG A 36 -5.12 10.13 28.32
N TYR A 37 -3.90 10.45 27.91
CA TYR A 37 -2.70 10.50 28.78
C TYR A 37 -1.83 11.74 28.49
N ALA A 38 -0.82 12.04 29.32
CA ALA A 38 -0.11 13.32 29.31
C ALA A 38 1.25 13.29 28.59
N PHE A 39 1.27 13.76 27.33
CA PHE A 39 2.44 13.85 26.42
C PHE A 39 3.14 15.22 26.44
N ASN A 40 3.39 15.85 25.27
CA ASN A 40 4.07 17.16 25.08
C ASN A 40 4.07 17.60 23.61
N GLY A 41 4.13 18.91 23.33
CA GLY A 41 5.27 19.45 22.57
C GLY A 41 5.00 20.57 21.56
N LYS A 42 6.07 20.99 20.87
CA LYS A 42 5.89 21.49 19.50
C LYS A 42 5.49 20.31 18.62
N VAL A 43 6.14 19.14 18.80
CA VAL A 43 5.85 17.85 18.14
C VAL A 43 6.60 17.68 16.80
N ASN A 44 7.85 18.15 16.74
CA ASN A 44 8.64 18.38 15.52
C ASN A 44 8.77 17.26 14.46
N THR A 45 8.07 17.43 13.34
CA THR A 45 8.30 16.84 12.01
C THR A 45 8.32 15.32 11.87
N VAL A 46 7.30 14.82 11.18
CA VAL A 46 7.00 13.41 11.00
C VAL A 46 6.26 13.25 9.67
N GLU A 47 6.21 12.05 9.13
CA GLU A 47 5.05 11.62 8.37
C GLU A 47 4.25 10.63 9.20
N VAL A 48 2.95 10.87 9.37
CA VAL A 48 2.12 9.91 10.12
C VAL A 48 2.01 8.63 9.29
N GLY A 49 2.13 7.51 9.98
CA GLY A 49 2.23 6.19 9.38
C GLY A 49 1.01 5.31 9.64
N ASP A 50 1.17 4.04 9.29
CA ASP A 50 0.17 2.99 9.04
C ASP A 50 -0.91 2.82 10.13
N ASN A 51 -0.58 3.11 11.39
CA ASN A 51 -1.52 3.16 12.51
C ASN A 51 -1.15 4.27 13.52
N THR A 52 -0.13 5.10 13.25
CA THR A 52 0.84 5.41 14.31
C THR A 52 0.99 6.87 14.76
N LEU A 53 1.11 7.13 16.07
CA LEU A 53 1.46 8.45 16.63
C LEU A 53 2.93 8.60 16.94
N PHE A 54 3.52 9.70 16.48
CA PHE A 54 4.75 10.25 17.04
C PHE A 54 4.45 11.66 17.60
N VAL A 55 4.97 12.01 18.77
CA VAL A 55 4.62 13.21 19.58
C VAL A 55 5.87 14.02 19.98
N GLY A 56 5.79 15.05 20.83
CA GLY A 56 6.97 15.52 21.57
C GLY A 56 7.96 16.39 20.80
N GLY A 57 9.12 15.81 20.43
CA GLY A 57 10.36 16.51 20.06
C GLY A 57 11.11 17.05 21.29
N ASP A 58 12.45 17.14 21.23
CA ASP A 58 13.41 17.40 22.35
C ASP A 58 12.83 17.86 23.70
N PHE A 59 12.51 16.88 24.55
CA PHE A 59 11.82 17.09 25.82
C PHE A 59 12.04 15.92 26.76
N ASP A 60 11.34 16.04 27.87
CA ASP A 60 11.49 15.37 29.11
C ASP A 60 10.23 14.47 29.33
N PHE A 61 9.59 14.55 30.50
CA PHE A 61 8.45 13.74 30.98
C PHE A 61 7.30 13.53 29.97
N VAL A 62 6.91 12.28 29.74
CA VAL A 62 5.52 11.82 29.40
C VAL A 62 5.02 10.92 30.52
N GLY A 63 3.75 11.08 30.92
CA GLY A 63 3.06 10.24 31.92
C GLY A 63 3.64 10.37 33.33
N GLN A 64 4.85 9.85 33.50
CA GLN A 64 5.89 10.22 34.46
C GLN A 64 7.33 9.75 34.06
N PRO A 65 7.58 8.68 33.25
CA PRO A 65 8.95 8.16 33.04
C PRO A 65 9.81 8.76 31.93
N VAL A 66 9.23 9.23 30.82
CA VAL A 66 9.97 9.27 29.51
C VAL A 66 10.69 10.61 29.25
N ARG A 67 11.42 10.71 28.13
CA ARG A 67 12.26 11.82 27.68
C ARG A 67 12.07 12.10 26.19
N ASN A 68 10.84 12.11 25.68
CA ASN A 68 10.51 11.33 24.47
C ASN A 68 10.80 9.81 24.64
N LEU A 69 10.35 9.03 23.65
CA LEU A 69 10.53 7.59 23.45
C LEU A 69 9.84 6.64 24.44
N THR A 70 9.04 5.78 23.81
CA THR A 70 8.22 4.67 24.30
C THR A 70 7.59 4.03 23.03
N MET A 71 6.36 3.48 23.02
CA MET A 71 5.71 2.89 21.84
C MET A 71 4.20 3.19 21.84
N ILE A 72 3.64 3.81 20.78
CA ILE A 72 2.25 4.29 20.76
C ILE A 72 1.68 4.46 19.32
N ASP A 73 0.34 4.51 19.16
CA ASP A 73 -0.42 4.60 17.89
C ASP A 73 -1.38 5.83 17.80
N VAL A 74 -1.79 6.32 16.60
CA VAL A 74 -2.66 7.54 16.44
C VAL A 74 -4.03 7.37 17.07
N ASN A 75 -4.49 6.13 17.15
CA ASN A 75 -5.80 5.78 17.64
C ASN A 75 -5.90 5.77 19.17
N THR A 76 -4.80 5.66 19.94
CA THR A 76 -4.84 5.47 21.41
C THR A 76 -4.23 6.57 22.26
N ASN A 77 -2.97 6.97 22.03
CA ASN A 77 -2.16 7.69 23.03
C ASN A 77 -1.88 6.90 24.35
N LEU A 78 -1.39 5.65 24.24
CA LEU A 78 -0.83 4.78 25.34
C LEU A 78 0.72 4.91 25.51
N ALA A 79 1.44 3.85 25.96
CA ALA A 79 2.91 3.77 26.13
C ALA A 79 3.46 2.34 26.39
N ASN A 80 4.65 1.97 25.89
CA ASN A 80 5.45 0.76 26.23
C ASN A 80 6.97 0.86 25.82
N LEU A 81 7.83 -0.10 26.17
CA LEU A 81 9.21 -0.39 25.65
C LEU A 81 10.26 0.77 25.52
N ASN A 82 11.40 0.48 24.87
CA ASN A 82 12.70 1.21 24.85
C ASN A 82 13.14 1.52 23.39
N LEU A 83 13.89 2.61 23.12
CA LEU A 83 14.28 3.06 21.76
C LEU A 83 15.58 3.98 21.71
N PRO A 84 16.08 4.41 20.50
CA PRO A 84 17.31 5.22 20.24
C PRO A 84 17.49 6.65 20.84
N THR A 85 18.54 7.45 20.47
CA THR A 85 18.85 8.84 20.96
C THR A 85 19.55 9.78 19.96
N THR A 86 19.54 11.10 20.23
CA THR A 86 20.23 12.17 19.47
C THR A 86 20.68 13.34 20.36
N ASP A 87 21.97 13.68 20.44
CA ASP A 87 22.48 14.60 21.48
C ASP A 87 22.01 16.07 21.40
N ASN A 88 21.88 16.63 20.20
CA ASN A 88 21.83 18.10 20.02
C ASN A 88 20.74 18.56 19.02
N ASP A 89 20.90 19.76 18.45
CA ASP A 89 19.84 20.45 17.69
C ASP A 89 19.50 19.76 16.35
N ILE A 90 18.22 19.45 16.15
CA ILE A 90 17.65 18.83 14.95
C ILE A 90 17.07 19.85 13.97
N TYR A 91 17.17 19.62 12.67
CA TYR A 91 16.43 20.36 11.65
C TYR A 91 16.10 19.49 10.41
N GLY A 92 14.82 19.21 10.14
CA GLY A 92 14.32 18.59 8.90
C GLY A 92 14.63 17.09 8.62
N ILE A 93 13.61 16.23 8.71
CA ILE A 93 13.61 14.78 8.39
C ILE A 93 12.27 14.41 7.72
N ILE A 94 12.26 13.46 6.77
CA ILE A 94 11.11 13.08 5.90
C ILE A 94 11.08 11.53 5.64
N PRO A 95 9.94 10.85 5.35
CA PRO A 95 9.71 9.38 5.23
C PRO A 95 10.63 8.44 4.39
N ASP A 96 10.38 7.13 4.54
CA ASP A 96 11.19 5.98 4.08
C ASP A 96 10.36 4.70 3.76
N ASN A 97 10.98 3.66 3.14
CA ASN A 97 10.36 2.70 2.21
C ASN A 97 10.50 1.20 2.53
N LEU A 98 11.05 0.75 3.66
CA LEU A 98 11.11 -0.70 3.99
C LEU A 98 10.77 -1.04 5.45
N GLY A 99 9.77 -0.38 6.04
CA GLY A 99 9.08 -0.89 7.23
C GLY A 99 9.85 -0.78 8.56
N GLY A 100 10.85 0.09 8.65
CA GLY A 100 11.78 0.18 9.78
C GLY A 100 13.21 -0.24 9.39
N TRP A 101 14.30 0.36 9.88
CA TRP A 101 14.45 1.45 10.87
C TRP A 101 15.66 2.39 10.57
N TYR A 102 16.11 2.45 9.30
CA TYR A 102 17.33 3.16 8.85
C TYR A 102 17.48 4.63 9.28
N ILE A 103 18.74 5.02 9.49
CA ILE A 103 19.16 6.18 10.29
C ILE A 103 20.69 6.32 10.15
N TYR A 104 21.40 7.14 10.94
CA TYR A 104 22.68 7.73 10.48
C TYR A 104 23.70 8.17 11.54
N GLY A 105 24.99 7.89 11.28
CA GLY A 105 26.12 8.56 11.94
C GLY A 105 26.89 7.77 13.01
N SER A 106 27.33 8.51 14.04
CA SER A 106 28.57 8.27 14.78
C SER A 106 28.40 8.37 16.31
N PHE A 107 27.73 7.37 16.89
CA PHE A 107 27.71 6.99 18.31
C PHE A 107 29.09 6.60 18.88
N SER A 108 29.32 6.79 20.20
CA SER A 108 30.65 6.55 20.82
C SER A 108 30.71 5.64 22.04
N MET A 109 29.64 5.47 22.80
CA MET A 109 29.79 5.32 24.25
C MET A 109 29.55 3.88 24.76
N VAL A 110 30.04 2.91 23.99
CA VAL A 110 29.95 1.46 24.28
C VAL A 110 31.32 0.80 24.06
N GLY A 111 31.83 0.10 25.08
CA GLY A 111 33.14 -0.55 25.07
C GLY A 111 34.34 0.41 25.04
N ASP A 112 35.56 -0.14 25.00
CA ASP A 112 36.82 0.62 25.10
C ASP A 112 37.82 0.23 23.99
N SER A 113 37.92 1.08 22.96
CA SER A 113 38.96 1.07 21.92
C SER A 113 38.92 2.41 21.17
N ILE A 114 40.06 2.94 20.69
CA ILE A 114 40.15 4.27 20.03
C ILE A 114 39.76 4.14 18.55
N ARG A 115 38.55 4.56 18.16
CA ARG A 115 38.01 4.40 16.79
C ARG A 115 36.70 5.15 16.52
N LYS A 116 36.58 5.94 15.43
CA LYS A 116 35.34 6.55 14.85
C LYS A 116 34.84 5.85 13.57
N SER A 117 33.54 5.96 13.28
CA SER A 117 32.88 6.23 11.99
C SER A 117 31.37 5.97 12.13
N VAL A 118 30.84 4.84 11.66
CA VAL A 118 29.41 4.47 11.65
C VAL A 118 29.26 2.96 11.98
N ALA A 119 28.37 2.20 11.35
CA ALA A 119 28.31 0.73 11.37
C ALA A 119 27.49 0.24 10.17
N HIS A 120 27.34 -1.08 10.00
CA HIS A 120 26.23 -1.72 9.28
C HIS A 120 26.05 -3.15 9.79
N ILE A 121 24.81 -3.54 10.11
CA ILE A 121 24.48 -4.85 10.70
C ILE A 121 23.90 -5.77 9.61
N LEU A 122 24.53 -6.90 9.39
CA LEU A 122 24.11 -7.91 8.43
C LEU A 122 23.05 -8.86 9.07
N PRO A 123 22.22 -9.58 8.30
CA PRO A 123 21.10 -10.36 8.86
C PRO A 123 21.48 -11.60 9.69
N ASP A 124 22.76 -11.90 9.87
CA ASP A 124 23.29 -12.84 10.87
C ASP A 124 23.77 -12.15 12.17
N TYR A 125 23.60 -10.82 12.25
CA TYR A 125 24.14 -9.89 13.25
C TYR A 125 25.68 -9.80 13.28
N SER A 126 26.34 -10.11 12.15
CA SER A 126 27.71 -9.65 11.89
C SER A 126 27.74 -8.19 11.39
N VAL A 127 28.94 -7.61 11.28
CA VAL A 127 29.17 -6.21 10.88
C VAL A 127 30.43 -6.14 10.00
N ASP A 128 30.40 -5.33 8.93
CA ASP A 128 31.44 -5.29 7.89
C ASP A 128 32.70 -4.42 8.25
N SER A 129 33.03 -3.38 7.46
CA SER A 129 34.38 -2.82 7.40
C SER A 129 34.49 -1.34 6.97
N TRP A 130 33.48 -0.79 6.28
CA TRP A 130 33.54 0.48 5.54
C TRP A 130 33.61 1.75 6.43
N SER A 131 33.54 2.95 5.82
CA SER A 131 33.41 4.22 6.55
C SER A 131 32.74 5.32 5.71
N ILE A 132 32.15 6.28 6.40
CA ILE A 132 31.91 7.64 5.86
C ILE A 132 32.52 8.67 6.82
N SER A 133 32.68 9.90 6.32
CA SER A 133 33.39 10.99 6.99
C SER A 133 32.49 12.17 7.37
N LEU A 134 33.00 13.15 8.11
CA LEU A 134 32.33 13.65 9.32
C LEU A 134 32.60 15.13 9.75
N ASP A 135 33.81 15.71 9.60
CA ASP A 135 34.31 17.03 10.08
C ASP A 135 33.91 17.58 11.49
N GLY A 136 32.83 18.36 11.77
CA GLY A 136 31.80 18.96 10.88
C GLY A 136 30.49 19.44 11.56
N PRO A 137 29.64 20.22 10.86
CA PRO A 137 28.20 20.39 11.12
C PRO A 137 27.34 19.74 10.01
N VAL A 138 26.03 19.53 10.22
CA VAL A 138 25.22 18.53 9.46
C VAL A 138 23.71 18.76 9.58
N TYR A 139 22.90 18.52 8.52
CA TYR A 139 21.50 18.01 8.58
C TYR A 139 20.84 17.79 7.18
N THR A 140 20.99 16.62 6.49
CA THR A 140 20.28 16.40 5.18
C THR A 140 20.06 14.96 4.70
N MET A 141 19.13 14.77 3.75
CA MET A 141 19.04 13.67 2.75
C MET A 141 17.69 13.65 1.97
N LEU A 142 17.73 13.25 0.69
CA LEU A 142 16.75 12.42 -0.03
C LEU A 142 17.50 11.33 -0.79
N LEU A 143 16.85 10.44 -1.56
CA LEU A 143 17.50 9.33 -2.27
C LEU A 143 17.03 9.22 -3.73
N TYR A 144 17.84 8.68 -4.65
CA TYR A 144 17.44 7.59 -5.59
C TYR A 144 18.64 6.67 -5.85
N ASN A 145 18.38 5.37 -6.00
CA ASN A 145 19.30 4.29 -6.35
C ASN A 145 20.59 4.76 -7.06
N GLY A 146 21.63 5.09 -6.29
CA GLY A 146 22.72 6.00 -6.69
C GLY A 146 23.33 6.71 -5.47
N ALA A 147 23.74 7.98 -5.62
CA ALA A 147 24.63 8.80 -4.76
C ALA A 147 24.47 8.82 -3.20
N ILE A 148 25.13 9.76 -2.51
CA ILE A 148 24.87 10.27 -1.15
C ILE A 148 25.01 11.79 -1.19
N TYR A 149 24.38 12.56 -0.29
CA TYR A 149 24.54 14.04 -0.19
C TYR A 149 25.04 14.59 1.16
N LEU A 150 26.36 14.56 1.37
CA LEU A 150 27.14 15.31 2.38
C LEU A 150 27.67 16.66 1.79
N GLY A 151 28.74 17.27 2.34
CA GLY A 151 29.61 18.29 1.70
C GLY A 151 29.70 19.72 2.30
N GLY A 152 30.89 20.34 2.35
CA GLY A 152 31.18 21.75 2.74
C GLY A 152 32.36 21.92 3.73
N GLN A 153 33.10 23.04 3.73
CA GLN A 153 34.10 23.50 4.75
C GLN A 153 35.59 22.99 4.75
N PHE A 154 36.11 22.35 5.82
CA PHE A 154 37.55 22.10 6.19
C PHE A 154 38.25 20.73 5.83
N TYR A 155 38.19 19.65 6.67
CA TYR A 155 38.99 18.37 6.58
C TYR A 155 38.73 17.31 5.45
N GLU A 156 37.79 16.32 5.25
CA GLU A 156 36.89 15.34 5.96
C GLU A 156 35.64 14.71 5.16
N VAL A 157 35.53 14.65 3.79
CA VAL A 157 34.71 13.84 2.75
C VAL A 157 35.02 14.15 1.22
N ASN A 158 34.77 13.26 0.24
CA ASN A 158 35.29 13.08 -1.16
C ASN A 158 36.77 13.21 -1.49
N GLY A 159 37.59 13.88 -0.69
CA GLY A 159 39.04 13.70 -0.82
C GLY A 159 39.87 14.98 -0.89
N GLU A 160 40.56 15.14 -2.03
CA GLU A 160 41.66 16.02 -2.44
C GLU A 160 41.24 17.28 -3.25
N GLU A 161 41.61 18.46 -2.74
CA GLU A 161 41.65 19.83 -3.32
C GLU A 161 40.81 20.23 -4.56
N ARG A 162 39.58 19.71 -4.71
CA ARG A 162 38.48 20.38 -5.44
C ARG A 162 37.74 21.36 -4.52
N TRP A 163 36.53 21.80 -4.86
CA TRP A 163 35.72 22.75 -4.08
C TRP A 163 34.36 22.16 -3.64
N LEU A 164 33.59 22.95 -2.88
CA LEU A 164 33.04 22.56 -1.57
C LEU A 164 31.86 21.55 -1.49
N LEU A 165 31.55 20.77 -2.54
CA LEU A 165 30.55 19.68 -2.52
C LEU A 165 30.92 18.61 -3.56
N ALA A 166 30.44 17.38 -3.37
CA ALA A 166 30.64 16.26 -4.31
C ALA A 166 29.39 15.34 -4.42
N ALA A 167 29.61 14.05 -4.65
CA ALA A 167 28.85 12.86 -4.27
C ALA A 167 29.71 11.62 -4.60
N VAL A 168 29.38 10.43 -4.11
CA VAL A 168 29.61 9.13 -4.77
C VAL A 168 28.45 8.23 -4.29
N ASP A 169 28.35 6.94 -4.64
CA ASP A 169 27.55 6.01 -3.82
C ASP A 169 28.41 5.02 -3.03
N THR A 170 29.59 4.64 -3.54
CA THR A 170 30.58 3.87 -2.79
C THR A 170 31.99 4.00 -3.38
N ASP A 171 32.83 4.80 -2.71
CA ASP A 171 34.22 5.20 -3.06
C ASP A 171 34.42 5.91 -4.43
N GLY A 172 33.57 5.63 -5.42
CA GLY A 172 33.28 6.51 -6.56
C GLY A 172 33.99 6.20 -7.88
N ASN A 173 33.67 7.01 -8.92
CA ASN A 173 34.30 6.89 -10.22
C ASN A 173 34.33 8.17 -11.06
N LEU A 174 33.30 8.46 -11.86
CA LEU A 174 33.45 9.10 -13.17
C LEU A 174 32.22 9.88 -13.69
N LEU A 175 30.99 9.60 -13.24
CA LEU A 175 29.77 10.14 -13.86
C LEU A 175 29.53 11.62 -13.51
N ASN A 176 29.53 11.96 -12.21
CA ASN A 176 30.02 13.24 -11.66
C ASN A 176 29.55 14.59 -12.27
N TRP A 177 30.34 15.68 -12.10
CA TRP A 177 30.48 17.00 -12.81
C TRP A 177 31.54 17.86 -12.03
N ASN A 178 31.57 19.20 -12.16
CA ASN A 178 32.05 20.19 -11.16
C ASN A 178 31.49 21.60 -11.47
N LEU A 179 31.07 22.39 -10.46
CA LEU A 179 30.16 23.55 -10.66
C LEU A 179 30.54 24.83 -9.88
N ASN A 180 30.69 24.71 -8.55
CA ASN A 180 31.17 25.66 -7.52
C ASN A 180 30.23 26.76 -6.99
N PHE A 181 30.14 26.88 -5.66
CA PHE A 181 29.21 27.76 -4.93
C PHE A 181 29.97 28.57 -3.84
N ASP A 182 29.48 29.75 -3.41
CA ASP A 182 30.27 30.78 -2.69
C ASP A 182 29.70 31.22 -1.32
N GLY A 183 28.64 30.57 -0.85
CA GLY A 183 27.86 30.98 0.31
C GLY A 183 28.24 30.35 1.66
N ASN A 184 27.37 30.56 2.65
CA ASN A 184 27.54 30.11 4.03
C ASN A 184 26.95 28.70 4.29
N THR A 185 25.94 28.54 5.16
CA THR A 185 25.50 27.22 5.68
C THR A 185 24.65 26.36 4.71
N VAL A 186 25.03 26.29 3.43
CA VAL A 186 24.82 25.12 2.55
C VAL A 186 23.38 24.60 2.31
N HIS A 187 22.39 25.49 2.14
CA HIS A 187 21.23 25.39 3.03
C HIS A 187 19.90 24.69 2.63
N THR A 188 19.48 24.42 1.38
CA THR A 188 18.37 23.47 1.08
C THR A 188 18.16 23.07 -0.41
N ILE A 189 17.17 22.21 -0.66
CA ILE A 189 16.93 21.44 -1.88
C ILE A 189 15.49 21.79 -2.42
N ALA A 190 14.55 20.98 -2.94
CA ALA A 190 14.19 19.56 -2.93
C ALA A 190 13.05 19.26 -3.96
N THR A 191 12.65 18.01 -4.17
CA THR A 191 12.04 17.53 -5.44
C THR A 191 10.59 17.91 -5.76
N ASP A 192 10.32 18.23 -7.04
CA ASP A 192 8.96 18.21 -7.62
C ASP A 192 8.78 17.63 -9.03
N GLY A 193 9.73 17.74 -9.97
CA GLY A 193 9.38 17.97 -11.37
C GLY A 193 10.49 17.91 -12.41
N SER A 194 10.28 18.61 -13.53
CA SER A 194 11.14 18.57 -14.73
C SER A 194 12.47 19.34 -14.60
N VAL A 195 12.91 19.61 -13.36
CA VAL A 195 13.93 20.61 -13.03
C VAL A 195 14.59 20.29 -11.67
N MET A 196 15.23 21.22 -10.93
CA MET A 196 15.74 20.99 -9.56
C MET A 196 15.77 22.21 -8.64
N TYR A 197 14.84 22.27 -7.70
CA TYR A 197 14.75 23.27 -6.65
C TYR A 197 15.92 23.09 -5.68
N CYS A 198 16.51 24.22 -5.29
CA CYS A 198 17.40 24.34 -4.15
C CYS A 198 17.13 25.73 -3.53
N GLY A 199 17.42 25.92 -2.24
CA GLY A 199 17.45 27.23 -1.54
C GLY A 199 18.83 27.41 -0.89
N GLY A 200 19.38 28.61 -0.66
CA GLY A 200 20.74 28.64 -0.10
C GLY A 200 21.47 29.98 0.04
N TYR A 201 22.37 30.08 1.02
CA TYR A 201 22.94 31.34 1.52
C TYR A 201 24.18 31.83 0.74
N PHE A 202 24.06 32.03 -0.58
CA PHE A 202 25.15 32.39 -1.51
C PHE A 202 24.81 33.59 -2.39
N SER A 203 25.77 34.01 -3.23
CA SER A 203 25.68 35.25 -4.02
C SER A 203 26.24 35.17 -5.45
N THR A 204 27.38 34.54 -5.74
CA THR A 204 28.18 34.78 -6.98
C THR A 204 28.44 33.51 -7.84
N VAL A 205 27.55 32.54 -7.72
CA VAL A 205 27.77 31.08 -7.92
C VAL A 205 27.71 30.51 -9.35
N SER A 206 28.53 29.47 -9.57
CA SER A 206 28.85 28.77 -10.82
C SER A 206 28.73 29.58 -12.14
N ASN A 207 29.11 30.84 -12.32
CA ASN A 207 29.68 31.88 -11.45
C ASN A 207 29.14 33.25 -11.93
N LEU A 208 28.03 33.81 -11.40
CA LEU A 208 27.62 35.20 -11.74
C LEU A 208 26.77 35.93 -10.67
N THR A 209 25.43 35.86 -10.69
CA THR A 209 24.59 36.54 -9.67
C THR A 209 23.40 35.73 -9.25
N ARG A 210 23.54 35.26 -8.04
CA ARG A 210 22.97 34.04 -7.58
C ARG A 210 22.51 34.31 -6.17
N ASN A 211 21.38 35.00 -6.12
CA ASN A 211 20.64 35.25 -4.91
C ASN A 211 19.25 34.58 -4.91
N ASN A 212 18.95 33.41 -5.49
CA ASN A 212 19.66 32.46 -6.37
C ASN A 212 18.65 31.41 -6.92
N LEU A 213 18.16 31.51 -8.17
CA LEU A 213 17.44 30.45 -8.92
C LEU A 213 17.33 30.83 -10.43
N VAL A 214 17.02 29.88 -11.32
CA VAL A 214 17.05 29.86 -12.81
C VAL A 214 16.34 28.55 -13.27
N GLY A 215 16.24 28.17 -14.55
CA GLY A 215 15.95 26.79 -14.98
C GLY A 215 17.22 26.00 -15.34
N ILE A 216 17.38 24.74 -14.92
CA ILE A 216 18.45 23.84 -15.44
C ILE A 216 17.78 22.49 -15.73
N ASP A 217 18.42 21.35 -15.47
CA ASP A 217 18.56 20.30 -16.48
C ASP A 217 18.53 18.87 -15.91
N LEU A 218 17.65 17.93 -16.34
CA LEU A 218 17.59 16.54 -15.82
C LEU A 218 17.56 15.23 -16.70
N LEU A 219 17.36 15.14 -18.05
CA LEU A 219 17.28 13.82 -18.76
C LEU A 219 18.03 13.57 -20.12
N THR A 220 18.81 14.52 -20.65
CA THR A 220 19.35 14.65 -22.02
C THR A 220 20.52 15.67 -22.14
N GLY A 221 20.27 16.99 -22.38
CA GLY A 221 21.27 18.06 -22.52
C GLY A 221 20.75 19.41 -23.05
N THR A 222 20.68 20.47 -22.23
CA THR A 222 20.29 21.84 -22.65
C THR A 222 21.05 22.98 -21.93
N VAL A 223 20.65 24.25 -22.15
CA VAL A 223 21.09 25.44 -21.39
C VAL A 223 19.89 26.38 -21.17
N THR A 224 19.68 26.83 -19.93
CA THR A 224 18.35 27.18 -19.38
C THR A 224 18.38 28.15 -18.16
N PRO A 225 17.24 28.74 -17.68
CA PRO A 225 17.13 30.20 -17.77
C PRO A 225 16.28 30.88 -16.67
N TRP A 226 15.30 31.70 -17.03
CA TRP A 226 15.35 33.15 -16.90
C TRP A 226 16.42 33.72 -15.94
N ASP A 227 17.30 34.61 -16.44
CA ASP A 227 18.44 35.15 -15.66
C ASP A 227 18.73 36.64 -15.90
N PRO A 228 18.27 37.54 -14.99
CA PRO A 228 18.58 38.96 -15.00
C PRO A 228 19.42 39.38 -13.77
N ASN A 229 18.79 39.59 -12.61
CA ASN A 229 19.46 39.84 -11.33
C ASN A 229 18.52 39.61 -10.13
N SER A 230 19.08 39.39 -8.94
CA SER A 230 18.40 38.84 -7.76
C SER A 230 19.10 39.34 -6.47
N ASN A 231 18.47 39.32 -5.27
CA ASN A 231 18.94 40.13 -4.12
C ASN A 231 19.27 39.43 -2.76
N GLY A 232 18.44 38.55 -2.17
CA GLY A 232 18.69 38.16 -0.75
C GLY A 232 17.81 37.11 -0.03
N PRO A 233 18.06 36.92 1.31
CA PRO A 233 17.80 35.70 2.12
C PRO A 233 16.37 35.15 2.29
N ILE A 234 16.26 33.97 2.92
CA ILE A 234 15.06 33.13 3.14
C ILE A 234 15.03 32.57 4.56
N TYR A 235 13.86 32.04 4.94
CA TYR A 235 13.71 30.64 5.33
C TYR A 235 12.56 30.04 4.51
N SER A 236 12.85 29.41 3.37
CA SER A 236 11.95 28.64 2.49
C SER A 236 12.60 28.21 1.16
N MET A 237 12.04 27.23 0.46
CA MET A 237 12.17 27.06 -0.99
C MET A 237 10.84 26.69 -1.66
N GLU A 238 10.18 25.66 -1.14
CA GLU A 238 8.74 25.36 -1.27
C GLU A 238 8.17 24.93 -2.62
N ILE A 239 7.14 24.06 -2.54
CA ILE A 239 6.55 23.14 -3.54
C ILE A 239 5.03 22.96 -3.22
N SER A 240 4.21 22.37 -4.11
CA SER A 240 2.70 22.31 -4.14
C SER A 240 2.07 23.39 -5.07
N ASP A 241 0.72 23.49 -5.20
CA ASP A 241 -0.22 24.53 -5.77
C ASP A 241 0.23 25.66 -6.75
N THR A 242 -0.60 26.19 -7.71
CA THR A 242 -0.19 27.24 -8.72
C THR A 242 0.02 28.65 -8.12
N VAL A 243 0.95 28.74 -7.20
CA VAL A 243 0.81 29.61 -6.03
C VAL A 243 2.14 30.17 -5.62
N ILE A 244 3.07 29.30 -5.21
CA ILE A 244 4.27 29.63 -4.44
C ILE A 244 3.88 30.11 -3.03
N TYR A 245 4.49 29.61 -1.95
CA TYR A 245 4.22 30.08 -0.57
C TYR A 245 5.53 30.08 0.21
N VAL A 246 6.19 31.26 0.36
CA VAL A 246 7.65 31.25 0.60
C VAL A 246 8.22 32.31 1.55
N GLY A 247 9.14 31.90 2.40
CA GLY A 247 9.30 32.39 3.77
C GLY A 247 10.60 33.06 4.22
N GLY A 248 10.57 33.50 5.48
CA GLY A 248 11.68 34.00 6.29
C GLY A 248 12.66 35.00 5.68
N SER A 249 13.87 35.00 6.26
CA SER A 249 14.53 36.18 6.86
C SER A 249 15.08 37.26 5.91
N PHE A 250 14.25 37.85 5.03
CA PHE A 250 14.56 39.14 4.42
C PHE A 250 13.33 39.91 3.91
N THR A 251 13.56 40.96 3.12
CA THR A 251 12.58 41.99 2.81
C THR A 251 12.34 42.26 1.31
N THR A 252 12.93 41.56 0.32
CA THR A 252 12.92 42.03 -1.09
C THR A 252 12.78 40.96 -2.23
N ILE A 253 11.57 40.58 -2.67
CA ILE A 253 11.24 40.30 -4.10
C ILE A 253 12.12 41.16 -4.97
N SER A 254 12.61 40.58 -6.07
CA SER A 254 13.02 41.28 -7.29
C SER A 254 12.86 42.82 -7.20
N ALA A 255 13.80 43.50 -6.50
CA ALA A 255 13.93 44.95 -6.20
C ALA A 255 13.10 45.76 -5.14
N VAL A 256 12.03 45.32 -4.43
CA VAL A 256 11.19 46.27 -3.57
C VAL A 256 10.75 45.74 -2.14
N VAL A 257 9.52 45.93 -1.60
CA VAL A 257 9.12 45.66 -0.16
C VAL A 257 8.25 44.42 0.13
N ARG A 258 8.89 43.42 0.69
CA ARG A 258 8.54 42.03 0.43
C ARG A 258 8.94 41.20 1.66
N ASN A 259 8.42 41.66 2.80
CA ASN A 259 8.68 41.09 4.12
C ASN A 259 8.38 39.60 4.12
N ASN A 260 9.41 38.76 4.11
CA ASN A 260 9.36 37.33 4.34
C ASN A 260 8.28 36.46 3.56
N VAL A 261 7.29 36.93 2.73
CA VAL A 261 6.34 36.17 1.77
C VAL A 261 5.29 37.03 0.96
N ALA A 262 4.99 36.76 -0.36
CA ALA A 262 3.69 36.95 -1.17
C ALA A 262 3.75 36.95 -2.74
N ALA A 263 2.68 36.55 -3.46
CA ALA A 263 2.42 36.54 -4.92
C ALA A 263 3.27 37.37 -5.91
N ILE A 264 3.46 36.83 -7.13
CA ILE A 264 3.89 37.52 -8.35
C ILE A 264 3.03 36.98 -9.51
N GLY A 265 3.53 35.97 -10.23
CA GLY A 265 3.01 35.49 -11.50
C GLY A 265 4.17 34.90 -12.32
N SER A 266 3.88 33.94 -13.21
CA SER A 266 4.91 33.01 -13.68
C SER A 266 6.09 33.60 -14.46
N SER A 267 5.83 34.62 -15.28
CA SER A 267 6.56 34.82 -16.54
C SER A 267 6.90 36.30 -16.84
N GLY A 268 6.96 37.14 -15.82
CA GLY A 268 7.07 38.60 -15.95
C GLY A 268 5.73 39.28 -16.24
N ASN A 269 4.74 38.50 -16.68
CA ASN A 269 3.33 38.75 -16.39
C ASN A 269 3.11 38.67 -14.87
N LEU A 270 2.40 39.65 -14.31
CA LEU A 270 2.43 39.97 -12.88
C LEU A 270 1.01 40.17 -12.33
N LEU A 271 0.54 39.24 -11.48
CA LEU A 271 -0.87 39.09 -11.09
C LEU A 271 -1.13 39.34 -9.59
N ASN A 272 -0.19 38.96 -8.70
CA ASN A 272 0.21 39.70 -7.48
C ASN A 272 -0.84 39.98 -6.36
N ASN A 273 -1.86 40.79 -6.66
CA ASN A 273 -1.92 42.18 -6.17
C ASN A 273 -2.41 42.40 -4.72
N TRP A 274 -2.79 41.35 -4.01
CA TRP A 274 -3.27 41.40 -2.62
C TRP A 274 -2.07 41.46 -1.66
N ASN A 275 -2.03 42.45 -0.76
CA ASN A 275 -0.78 43.13 -0.38
C ASN A 275 -0.80 43.76 1.05
N VAL A 276 0.08 43.32 1.96
CA VAL A 276 0.43 44.00 3.25
C VAL A 276 1.96 43.83 3.55
N SER A 277 2.49 44.16 4.75
CA SER A 277 3.91 43.92 5.13
C SER A 277 4.09 43.73 6.65
N VAL A 278 4.73 42.64 7.07
CA VAL A 278 4.62 42.10 8.44
C VAL A 278 5.97 41.62 9.04
N THR A 279 6.04 41.41 10.36
CA THR A 279 7.14 42.03 11.14
C THR A 279 7.39 41.49 12.57
N ASP A 280 8.34 42.16 13.25
CA ASP A 280 8.56 42.29 14.71
C ASP A 280 8.97 41.03 15.49
N GLY A 281 9.95 40.28 14.98
CA GLY A 281 10.79 39.42 15.81
C GLY A 281 11.58 40.21 16.86
N ILE A 282 11.78 39.59 18.04
CA ILE A 282 12.49 40.18 19.19
C ILE A 282 13.98 40.37 18.87
N TYR A 283 14.52 39.53 17.98
CA TYR A 283 15.89 39.59 17.48
C TYR A 283 15.86 39.89 15.97
N THR A 284 16.30 38.94 15.13
CA THR A 284 15.97 38.90 13.70
C THR A 284 14.61 38.25 13.50
N THR A 285 13.80 38.74 12.56
CA THR A 285 12.55 38.06 12.16
C THR A 285 12.90 36.88 11.24
N SER A 286 13.46 35.82 11.84
CA SER A 286 14.17 34.69 11.20
C SER A 286 13.81 33.34 11.86
N VAL A 287 13.41 32.34 11.08
CA VAL A 287 12.29 31.47 11.49
C VAL A 287 12.44 30.00 11.05
N ASP A 288 12.13 29.09 11.96
CA ASP A 288 11.49 27.77 11.87
C ASP A 288 11.27 27.10 10.49
N CYS A 289 11.34 25.76 10.45
CA CYS A 289 10.82 24.93 9.36
C CYS A 289 9.27 24.87 9.41
N ILE A 290 8.55 24.55 8.31
CA ILE A 290 7.06 24.68 8.20
C ILE A 290 6.39 23.61 7.27
N ARG A 291 6.33 22.27 7.54
CA ARG A 291 5.48 21.36 6.67
C ARG A 291 3.99 21.77 6.72
N LYS A 292 3.15 21.07 5.96
CA LYS A 292 1.71 21.37 5.70
C LYS A 292 0.90 20.11 5.38
N TYR A 293 -0.41 20.17 5.12
CA TYR A 293 -1.34 19.08 4.66
C TYR A 293 -2.77 19.61 4.83
N GLY A 294 -3.87 19.27 4.16
CA GLY A 294 -5.19 19.60 4.76
C GLY A 294 -5.76 21.00 4.48
N SER A 295 -5.26 22.15 4.97
CA SER A 295 -5.88 23.46 4.63
C SER A 295 -5.10 24.81 4.75
N VAL A 296 -4.65 25.25 5.94
CA VAL A 296 -4.25 26.63 6.34
C VAL A 296 -2.94 27.28 5.84
N ILE A 297 -2.69 28.47 6.38
CA ILE A 297 -1.40 28.89 6.91
C ILE A 297 -1.58 29.20 8.43
N TYR A 298 -0.94 28.44 9.34
CA TYR A 298 -0.65 28.82 10.75
C TYR A 298 0.56 29.75 10.81
N LEU A 299 1.11 30.16 11.98
CA LEU A 299 2.21 31.16 12.01
C LEU A 299 3.45 30.89 12.89
N GLY A 300 4.23 29.84 12.58
CA GLY A 300 5.69 29.94 12.60
C GLY A 300 6.40 30.20 13.93
N GLY A 301 7.50 30.97 13.85
CA GLY A 301 8.42 31.29 14.94
C GLY A 301 9.19 32.59 14.69
N ASN A 302 10.05 33.00 15.62
CA ASN A 302 10.63 34.35 15.82
C ASN A 302 9.92 35.54 15.16
N PHE A 303 8.75 35.90 15.69
CA PHE A 303 8.07 37.18 15.48
C PHE A 303 7.26 37.59 16.71
N MET A 304 6.39 38.57 16.51
CA MET A 304 5.25 38.80 17.40
C MET A 304 3.91 38.96 16.67
N LYS A 305 3.85 39.20 15.36
CA LYS A 305 3.21 40.48 14.98
C LYS A 305 2.76 40.73 13.56
N ILE A 306 2.02 41.84 13.48
CA ILE A 306 1.93 42.89 12.46
C ILE A 306 1.90 44.24 13.17
N ASN A 307 2.56 45.29 12.68
CA ASN A 307 2.29 46.73 12.98
C ASN A 307 1.33 46.99 14.18
N GLY A 308 0.00 46.88 13.99
CA GLY A 308 -1.02 47.05 15.04
C GLY A 308 -1.67 45.79 15.66
N TYR A 309 -1.40 44.57 15.20
CA TYR A 309 -2.17 43.34 15.56
C TYR A 309 -1.30 42.07 15.59
N ASP A 310 -1.73 40.96 16.21
CA ASP A 310 -0.90 40.51 17.33
C ASP A 310 -0.61 39.03 17.61
N ARG A 311 0.20 38.90 18.66
CA ARG A 311 0.76 37.77 19.40
C ARG A 311 1.44 36.65 18.62
N THR A 312 2.27 35.95 19.38
CA THR A 312 3.03 34.76 19.07
C THR A 312 2.14 33.57 18.65
N TYR A 313 1.72 33.62 17.38
CA TYR A 313 1.97 32.58 16.38
C TYR A 313 0.77 31.96 15.65
N SER A 314 -0.45 32.51 15.72
CA SER A 314 -1.44 32.51 14.59
C SER A 314 -2.75 33.30 14.89
N GLY A 315 -3.96 32.83 14.55
CA GLY A 315 -5.32 33.43 14.73
C GLY A 315 -6.40 32.97 13.72
N SER A 316 -7.12 33.82 12.96
CA SER A 316 -8.12 33.47 11.91
C SER A 316 -8.11 34.28 10.55
N VAL A 317 -7.31 33.98 9.51
CA VAL A 317 -7.25 34.62 8.14
C VAL A 317 -7.20 33.67 6.94
N ASP A 318 -8.36 33.17 6.49
CA ASP A 318 -8.71 32.82 5.09
C ASP A 318 -7.85 33.37 3.93
N VAL A 319 -7.84 32.79 2.72
CA VAL A 319 -6.92 33.25 1.64
C VAL A 319 -7.01 34.69 1.13
N ASN A 320 -8.02 35.49 1.48
CA ASN A 320 -7.95 36.94 1.24
C ASN A 320 -7.76 37.76 2.53
N GLY A 321 -7.84 37.10 3.68
CA GLY A 321 -7.04 37.21 4.89
C GLY A 321 -6.14 38.42 5.12
N ASN A 322 -6.14 39.16 6.22
CA ASN A 322 -7.23 39.92 6.82
C ASN A 322 -6.82 40.55 8.21
N ILE A 323 -7.68 41.35 8.90
CA ILE A 323 -7.61 41.67 10.36
C ILE A 323 -8.97 41.66 11.19
N LEU A 324 -9.16 40.70 12.13
CA LEU A 324 -9.97 40.68 13.40
C LEU A 324 -9.33 39.85 14.59
N ASN A 325 -9.55 38.52 14.70
CA ASN A 325 -9.38 37.62 15.90
C ASN A 325 -7.94 37.27 16.47
N TRP A 326 -7.73 36.06 17.05
CA TRP A 326 -7.41 35.87 18.50
C TRP A 326 -6.18 35.02 18.94
N ALA A 327 -5.98 33.73 18.56
CA ALA A 327 -4.81 32.87 18.87
C ALA A 327 -4.00 33.14 20.18
N PRO A 328 -4.36 32.54 21.33
CA PRO A 328 -3.77 32.76 22.67
C PRO A 328 -2.35 33.35 22.81
N ASN A 329 -1.26 32.58 22.97
CA ASN A 329 0.07 33.16 23.29
C ASN A 329 1.27 32.19 23.31
N ILE A 330 2.50 32.67 23.13
CA ILE A 330 3.77 31.95 23.40
C ILE A 330 4.95 32.87 23.76
N ASN A 331 5.98 32.32 24.41
CA ASN A 331 7.15 33.07 24.88
C ASN A 331 8.51 32.82 24.20
N ASP A 332 8.67 31.88 23.27
CA ASP A 332 9.93 31.70 22.51
C ASP A 332 9.69 31.04 21.13
N VAL A 333 10.71 30.99 20.28
CA VAL A 333 10.74 30.40 18.93
C VAL A 333 10.27 28.92 18.93
N VAL A 334 9.60 28.44 17.87
CA VAL A 334 9.17 27.03 17.77
C VAL A 334 10.23 26.25 16.96
N TYR A 335 9.92 25.23 16.13
CA TYR A 335 10.73 24.92 14.94
C TYR A 335 10.05 23.97 13.94
N GLU A 336 9.33 22.94 14.40
CA GLU A 336 8.48 22.03 13.62
C GLU A 336 7.38 21.45 14.54
N ILE A 337 6.34 20.79 13.97
CA ILE A 337 5.19 20.13 14.66
C ILE A 337 4.79 18.81 13.93
N VAL A 338 3.84 18.01 14.42
CA VAL A 338 3.08 16.97 13.67
C VAL A 338 1.71 16.71 14.33
N PRO A 339 0.66 16.36 13.55
CA PRO A 339 -0.61 15.60 13.72
C PRO A 339 -0.85 14.23 14.43
N LEU A 340 -2.11 14.07 14.92
CA LEU A 340 -2.85 12.90 15.50
C LEU A 340 -4.32 13.27 15.89
N ASP A 341 -5.23 12.28 16.08
CA ASP A 341 -6.73 12.30 16.18
C ASP A 341 -7.47 13.66 15.98
N SER A 342 -8.55 14.08 16.69
CA SER A 342 -9.41 15.25 16.29
C SER A 342 -9.48 16.58 17.13
N SER A 343 -8.74 16.81 18.22
CA SER A 343 -8.64 17.99 19.16
C SER A 343 -7.92 19.34 18.78
N VAL A 344 -7.10 19.96 19.67
CA VAL A 344 -5.85 20.71 19.34
C VAL A 344 -4.84 20.55 20.51
N LEU A 345 -3.51 20.57 20.30
CA LEU A 345 -2.45 20.09 21.25
C LEU A 345 -2.05 21.05 22.41
N VAL A 346 -0.77 20.99 22.87
CA VAL A 346 -0.02 22.04 23.59
C VAL A 346 1.48 21.71 23.75
N GLY A 347 2.34 22.72 23.94
CA GLY A 347 3.75 22.56 24.35
C GLY A 347 4.69 23.63 23.78
N GLY A 348 6.00 23.40 23.86
CA GLY A 348 7.01 24.12 23.04
C GLY A 348 8.41 24.30 23.66
N LYS A 349 9.27 25.15 23.05
CA LYS A 349 10.74 25.32 23.29
C LYS A 349 11.16 25.66 24.73
N PHE A 350 10.20 25.90 25.59
CA PHE A 350 10.22 27.09 26.42
C PHE A 350 9.54 26.85 27.76
N SER A 351 9.60 27.85 28.62
CA SER A 351 8.97 27.77 29.93
C SER A 351 7.44 27.77 29.87
N THR A 352 6.77 28.30 28.83
CA THR A 352 5.31 28.49 28.89
C THR A 352 4.53 28.38 27.59
N VAL A 353 3.32 27.81 27.71
CA VAL A 353 2.15 28.00 26.83
C VAL A 353 1.65 29.45 26.93
N ASN A 354 0.39 29.76 26.60
CA ASN A 354 -0.25 30.91 27.22
C ASN A 354 -0.28 30.79 28.76
N SER A 355 0.73 31.38 29.40
CA SER A 355 0.80 31.70 30.82
C SER A 355 0.96 30.52 31.80
N GLN A 356 1.15 29.28 31.36
CA GLN A 356 1.38 28.13 32.25
C GLN A 356 2.55 27.25 31.81
N LYS A 357 3.14 26.50 32.75
CA LYS A 357 4.44 25.81 32.56
C LYS A 357 4.31 24.69 31.51
N ARG A 358 4.82 24.89 30.28
CA ARG A 358 4.67 23.97 29.14
C ARG A 358 5.89 23.95 28.20
N THR A 359 6.82 23.01 28.34
CA THR A 359 7.19 22.18 29.51
C THR A 359 6.11 21.54 30.41
N ALA A 360 5.23 20.62 30.00
CA ALA A 360 5.11 19.95 28.71
C ALA A 360 3.65 19.91 28.22
N VAL A 361 2.70 19.30 28.98
CA VAL A 361 1.27 19.09 28.59
C VAL A 361 0.36 18.62 29.76
N VAL A 362 -0.98 18.69 29.63
CA VAL A 362 -1.91 17.71 30.24
C VAL A 362 -3.22 17.42 29.46
N GLN A 363 -4.12 18.39 29.19
CA GLN A 363 -5.37 18.21 28.40
C GLN A 363 -6.05 19.56 28.09
N VAL A 364 -6.70 19.79 26.93
CA VAL A 364 -7.31 21.09 26.53
C VAL A 364 -8.72 21.37 27.08
N ASP A 365 -9.09 22.65 27.04
CA ASP A 365 -10.31 23.13 26.35
C ASP A 365 -9.92 24.37 25.50
N ASN A 366 -10.70 24.69 24.46
CA ASN A 366 -10.42 25.75 23.48
C ASN A 366 -11.49 26.86 23.39
N LEU A 367 -12.58 26.76 24.16
CA LEU A 367 -13.73 27.68 24.05
C LEU A 367 -14.27 28.14 25.42
N LEU A 368 -14.21 27.29 26.44
CA LEU A 368 -14.76 27.56 27.77
C LEU A 368 -13.82 28.45 28.59
N GLY A 369 -12.85 27.98 29.39
CA GLY A 369 -11.78 28.91 29.85
C GLY A 369 -10.87 28.75 31.08
N ASN A 370 -11.34 28.78 32.34
CA ASN A 370 -10.48 28.94 33.53
C ASN A 370 -9.85 27.63 34.03
N THR A 371 -8.61 27.69 34.54
CA THR A 371 -7.78 26.51 34.81
C THR A 371 -8.32 25.54 35.89
N VAL A 372 -8.50 24.29 35.46
CA VAL A 372 -8.41 23.06 36.26
C VAL A 372 -7.13 22.32 35.83
N LEU A 373 -6.40 21.71 36.78
CA LEU A 373 -5.09 21.08 36.51
C LEU A 373 -4.98 19.76 37.30
N PRO A 374 -5.12 18.58 36.64
CA PRO A 374 -5.07 17.28 37.32
C PRO A 374 -3.68 16.62 37.36
N LEU A 375 -2.82 16.91 36.38
CA LEU A 375 -1.45 16.38 36.22
C LEU A 375 -0.62 17.40 35.41
N ASN A 376 0.72 17.28 35.42
CA ASN A 376 1.59 18.21 34.70
C ASN A 376 2.86 17.51 34.16
N ALA A 377 2.89 17.19 32.86
CA ALA A 377 4.13 16.76 32.21
C ALA A 377 5.16 17.91 32.16
N ASN A 378 6.47 17.60 32.11
CA ASN A 378 7.53 18.52 32.53
C ASN A 378 8.91 18.36 31.91
N LEU A 379 9.54 19.51 31.66
CA LEU A 379 10.92 19.67 31.25
C LEU A 379 11.73 20.41 32.30
N GLY A 380 13.06 20.26 32.24
CA GLY A 380 14.01 21.24 32.77
C GLY A 380 13.86 22.56 32.02
N ASN A 381 14.64 22.74 30.95
CA ASN A 381 14.53 23.84 29.98
C ASN A 381 14.90 23.36 28.55
N ALA A 382 14.36 22.22 28.14
CA ALA A 382 14.58 21.65 26.80
C ALA A 382 13.87 22.45 25.69
N PHE A 383 14.38 22.36 24.47
CA PHE A 383 14.10 23.29 23.38
C PHE A 383 13.19 22.73 22.26
N ILE A 384 12.84 21.43 22.29
CA ILE A 384 12.03 20.65 21.34
C ILE A 384 12.46 20.76 19.85
N ARG A 385 12.96 19.70 19.16
CA ARG A 385 13.47 19.89 17.77
C ARG A 385 13.23 18.87 16.63
N GLY A 386 13.04 17.56 16.79
CA GLY A 386 12.81 16.72 15.59
C GLY A 386 12.45 15.25 15.80
N MET A 387 11.86 14.61 14.79
CA MET A 387 11.38 13.22 14.77
C MET A 387 11.49 12.62 13.34
N LEU A 388 11.18 11.33 13.17
CA LEU A 388 10.29 10.84 12.11
C LEU A 388 9.74 9.44 12.44
N LEU A 389 8.84 8.87 11.62
CA LEU A 389 7.94 7.75 11.91
C LEU A 389 7.67 6.83 10.69
N GLN A 390 7.66 5.52 10.95
CA GLN A 390 6.69 4.51 10.51
C GLN A 390 6.54 3.45 11.64
N ASN A 391 5.37 2.80 11.75
CA ASN A 391 5.01 1.74 12.73
C ASN A 391 4.91 2.12 14.21
N ASP A 392 4.04 1.43 14.96
CA ASP A 392 3.69 1.65 16.38
C ASP A 392 4.87 1.59 17.37
N ASN A 393 5.58 2.72 17.42
CA ASN A 393 6.79 3.01 18.16
C ASN A 393 6.70 4.46 18.69
N LEU A 394 7.82 5.12 19.02
CA LEU A 394 7.79 6.54 19.36
C LEU A 394 9.17 7.24 19.25
N PHE A 395 9.82 7.29 18.09
CA PHE A 395 11.16 7.91 17.94
C PHE A 395 11.09 9.46 17.69
N LEU A 396 11.38 10.26 18.72
CA LEU A 396 11.22 11.74 18.79
C LEU A 396 12.35 12.37 19.62
N CYS A 397 12.94 13.54 19.30
CA CYS A 397 14.23 13.94 19.92
C CYS A 397 14.80 15.38 19.69
N GLY A 398 16.04 15.62 20.17
CA GLY A 398 16.90 16.82 19.94
C GLY A 398 17.72 17.30 21.16
N ARG A 399 18.00 18.61 21.28
CA ARG A 399 18.81 19.21 22.37
C ARG A 399 18.07 19.44 23.71
N ILE A 400 17.65 18.33 24.32
CA ILE A 400 17.22 18.25 25.73
C ILE A 400 18.42 18.45 26.68
N ASP A 401 18.20 18.35 28.01
CA ASP A 401 18.94 17.29 28.73
C ASP A 401 18.33 16.68 30.02
N ILE A 402 17.01 16.58 30.22
CA ILE A 402 16.46 15.73 31.32
C ILE A 402 15.00 15.28 31.14
N VAL A 403 14.33 14.90 32.23
CA VAL A 403 13.00 14.25 32.38
C VAL A 403 12.33 14.80 33.66
N ASN A 404 11.19 14.24 34.06
CA ASN A 404 10.82 14.06 35.48
C ASN A 404 12.00 13.61 36.37
N GLY A 405 12.99 12.91 35.78
CA GLY A 405 14.22 12.49 36.44
C GLY A 405 15.19 11.64 35.59
N LYS A 406 14.72 10.82 34.64
CA LYS A 406 15.59 9.95 33.82
C LYS A 406 16.64 10.72 32.97
N ILE A 407 17.92 10.37 33.16
CA ILE A 407 18.98 10.72 32.20
C ILE A 407 18.91 9.73 31.05
N ARG A 408 19.17 10.29 29.90
CA ARG A 408 19.58 9.61 28.67
C ARG A 408 20.57 10.60 28.05
N THR A 409 21.47 10.21 27.17
CA THR A 409 22.07 11.27 26.31
C THR A 409 21.12 11.49 25.14
N LYS A 410 20.02 12.16 25.54
CA LYS A 410 18.86 12.66 24.80
C LYS A 410 17.95 11.62 24.13
N ILE A 411 17.10 11.00 24.98
CA ILE A 411 15.72 10.43 24.84
C ILE A 411 15.53 8.98 25.38
N ALA A 412 14.30 8.51 25.73
CA ALA A 412 14.09 7.42 26.72
C ALA A 412 13.29 6.13 26.35
N ALA A 413 12.63 5.56 27.37
CA ALA A 413 12.30 4.15 27.52
C ALA A 413 11.43 3.86 28.78
N ILE A 414 10.61 2.80 28.72
CA ILE A 414 9.77 2.25 29.81
C ILE A 414 9.42 0.75 29.61
N ASP A 415 8.58 0.23 30.52
CA ASP A 415 7.55 -0.80 30.26
C ASP A 415 6.12 -0.20 30.46
N LEU A 416 5.08 -0.86 29.96
CA LEU A 416 3.66 -0.47 30.14
C LEU A 416 3.12 -0.83 31.54
N MET A 417 3.39 -2.04 32.03
CA MET A 417 2.66 -2.71 33.12
C MET A 417 3.04 -2.20 34.52
N THR A 418 4.28 -1.72 34.68
CA THR A 418 4.84 -1.18 35.93
C THR A 418 5.35 0.26 35.77
N ASN A 419 5.60 0.68 34.53
CA ASN A 419 5.94 2.07 34.18
C ASN A 419 7.26 2.57 34.82
N GLU A 420 8.23 1.66 34.93
CA GLU A 420 9.45 1.80 35.75
C GLU A 420 10.75 2.06 34.95
N ILE A 421 11.90 1.95 35.62
CA ILE A 421 13.27 2.12 35.12
C ILE A 421 13.77 1.03 34.13
N LEU A 422 12.97 0.65 33.13
CA LEU A 422 13.55 0.08 31.90
C LEU A 422 14.15 1.23 31.08
N ASP A 423 15.47 1.17 30.86
CA ASP A 423 16.27 2.40 30.81
C ASP A 423 17.25 2.57 29.64
N TRP A 424 17.11 1.81 28.55
CA TRP A 424 18.01 1.92 27.40
C TRP A 424 17.87 3.22 26.58
N ASN A 425 18.97 3.61 25.92
CA ASN A 425 19.22 4.84 25.13
C ASN A 425 20.66 4.80 24.57
N PRO A 426 20.94 5.23 23.32
CA PRO A 426 22.27 5.24 22.71
C PRO A 426 23.41 6.07 23.30
N LEU A 427 23.18 6.96 24.27
CA LEU A 427 24.25 7.72 24.94
C LEU A 427 25.19 8.47 23.98
N ILE A 428 24.57 9.27 23.14
CA ILE A 428 25.18 10.04 22.05
C ILE A 428 25.56 11.42 22.66
N GLN A 429 26.87 11.78 22.74
CA GLN A 429 27.50 12.66 23.77
C GLN A 429 28.59 13.69 23.33
N ASN A 430 28.32 15.00 23.25
CA ASN A 430 29.24 16.05 22.77
C ASN A 430 30.27 16.61 23.80
N THR A 431 31.43 17.09 23.32
CA THR A 431 32.46 17.80 24.12
C THR A 431 32.70 19.28 23.74
N GLY A 432 32.35 19.67 22.51
CA GLY A 432 32.44 21.02 21.96
C GLY A 432 31.10 21.76 21.91
N THR A 433 30.91 22.57 20.85
CA THR A 433 29.86 23.61 20.81
C THR A 433 29.20 23.85 19.44
N GLY A 434 29.50 23.05 18.41
CA GLY A 434 28.81 23.15 17.10
C GLY A 434 27.41 22.55 17.15
N SER A 435 27.32 21.35 17.73
CA SER A 435 26.13 20.83 18.43
C SER A 435 24.80 20.78 17.64
N TYR A 436 24.78 20.03 16.54
CA TYR A 436 23.57 19.53 15.86
C TYR A 436 23.48 17.99 15.97
N VAL A 437 22.29 17.40 15.79
CA VAL A 437 21.99 15.96 15.50
C VAL A 437 20.62 15.88 14.78
N ASN A 438 20.31 14.91 13.89
CA ASN A 438 18.95 14.66 13.35
C ASN A 438 18.40 13.28 13.78
N SER A 439 17.11 13.03 13.49
CA SER A 439 16.25 12.02 14.14
C SER A 439 16.36 10.58 13.62
N PHE A 440 15.33 10.02 12.97
CA PHE A 440 15.20 8.57 12.68
C PHE A 440 14.50 8.33 11.34
N ASN A 441 14.57 7.11 10.80
CA ASN A 441 13.76 6.68 9.65
C ASN A 441 13.58 5.15 9.57
N TYR A 442 13.25 4.58 8.40
CA TYR A 442 12.44 3.34 8.27
C TYR A 442 12.80 2.37 7.11
N ASN A 443 14.09 2.17 6.80
CA ASN A 443 14.56 1.10 5.88
C ASN A 443 15.25 -0.09 6.57
N ASN A 444 15.08 -1.29 6.01
CA ASN A 444 15.95 -2.48 6.14
C ASN A 444 16.47 -2.89 7.55
N GLY A 445 15.75 -2.55 8.62
CA GLY A 445 16.07 -2.90 10.02
C GLY A 445 17.21 -2.12 10.67
N VAL A 446 18.36 -1.99 10.01
CA VAL A 446 19.63 -1.53 10.61
C VAL A 446 19.58 -0.09 11.15
N VAL A 447 20.33 0.20 12.23
CA VAL A 447 20.35 1.49 12.93
C VAL A 447 21.77 2.02 13.23
N PHE A 448 21.92 3.35 13.35
CA PHE A 448 23.18 4.07 13.14
C PHE A 448 23.41 5.45 13.86
N VAL A 449 22.57 5.95 14.79
CA VAL A 449 22.56 7.41 15.18
C VAL A 449 23.89 8.04 15.69
N GLY A 450 24.07 9.36 15.51
CA GLY A 450 25.35 10.06 15.74
C GLY A 450 25.39 11.44 16.44
N GLY A 451 26.60 11.98 16.61
CA GLY A 451 26.86 13.37 17.04
C GLY A 451 28.37 13.68 17.29
N GLN A 452 28.69 14.86 17.84
CA GLN A 452 30.03 15.49 17.88
C GLN A 452 30.86 15.23 19.18
N PHE A 453 31.43 14.05 19.35
CA PHE A 453 31.79 13.45 20.67
C PHE A 453 33.30 13.37 21.01
N ASP A 454 33.71 12.67 22.08
CA ASP A 454 35.02 11.97 22.14
C ASP A 454 35.15 10.78 23.11
N ALA A 455 35.14 10.95 24.43
CA ALA A 455 35.71 9.97 25.38
C ALA A 455 34.80 9.50 26.54
N ILE A 456 34.99 8.24 26.97
CA ILE A 456 34.41 7.61 28.19
C ILE A 456 35.35 6.57 28.81
N ASN A 457 35.01 6.13 30.03
CA ASN A 457 35.62 5.03 30.78
C ASN A 457 37.16 5.06 30.81
N GLY A 458 37.85 4.15 30.12
CA GLY A 458 39.31 4.06 30.10
C GLY A 458 39.98 4.71 28.89
N THR A 459 39.20 5.24 27.94
CA THR A 459 39.66 5.45 26.56
C THR A 459 39.33 6.85 26.02
N PRO A 460 40.24 7.48 25.23
CA PRO A 460 39.92 8.53 24.26
C PRO A 460 39.01 7.98 23.14
N ARG A 461 37.77 7.66 23.51
CA ARG A 461 37.00 6.54 22.95
C ARG A 461 36.80 6.60 21.43
N LYS A 462 36.49 7.76 20.87
CA LYS A 462 36.22 7.92 19.43
C LYS A 462 34.95 7.09 19.02
N TYR A 463 34.28 7.44 17.92
CA TYR A 463 32.86 7.20 17.71
C TYR A 463 32.53 5.95 16.87
N LEU A 464 32.75 4.76 17.42
CA LEU A 464 32.49 3.50 16.71
C LEU A 464 31.92 2.47 17.68
N ALA A 465 30.66 2.71 18.04
CA ALA A 465 29.96 2.15 19.20
C ALA A 465 28.44 2.08 18.96
N ALA A 466 28.03 1.27 17.99
CA ALA A 466 26.70 1.31 17.40
C ALA A 466 25.50 0.93 18.26
N ILE A 467 24.30 1.26 17.74
CA ILE A 467 23.00 0.97 18.36
C ILE A 467 21.97 0.44 17.36
N ASP A 468 20.93 -0.28 17.82
CA ASP A 468 19.99 -1.03 16.95
C ASP A 468 18.51 -0.57 17.03
N PHE A 469 17.67 -1.14 16.16
CA PHE A 469 16.23 -1.19 16.32
C PHE A 469 15.81 -2.28 17.33
N PRO A 470 14.66 -2.12 17.99
CA PRO A 470 14.49 -1.08 19.01
C PRO A 470 15.60 -1.00 20.09
N SER A 471 16.69 -1.78 20.07
CA SER A 471 17.76 -1.69 21.10
C SER A 471 19.20 -2.13 20.72
N CYS A 472 20.16 -1.21 20.96
CA CYS A 472 21.50 -1.44 21.56
C CYS A 472 22.76 -1.80 20.72
N ASN A 473 22.73 -2.05 19.41
CA ASN A 473 23.74 -2.94 18.79
C ASN A 473 24.83 -2.44 17.83
N LEU A 474 25.96 -3.18 17.93
CA LEU A 474 27.36 -2.92 17.56
C LEU A 474 28.20 -4.20 17.38
N LEU A 475 29.15 -4.21 16.43
CA LEU A 475 30.38 -5.03 16.48
C LEU A 475 31.67 -4.31 15.95
N SER A 476 32.00 -4.45 14.66
CA SER A 476 33.37 -4.41 14.11
C SER A 476 33.86 -3.00 13.67
N TRP A 477 34.47 -2.86 12.47
CA TRP A 477 35.07 -1.65 11.86
C TRP A 477 36.38 -1.08 12.46
N ASN A 478 37.25 -0.54 11.59
CA ASN A 478 38.59 0.07 11.77
C ASN A 478 38.91 1.60 11.51
N PRO A 479 38.05 2.46 10.91
CA PRO A 479 38.52 3.55 10.01
C PRO A 479 38.89 4.94 10.60
N ASP A 480 38.30 5.33 11.72
CA ASP A 480 38.72 6.46 12.60
C ASP A 480 38.74 7.96 12.14
N PRO A 481 37.72 8.49 11.41
CA PRO A 481 37.51 9.95 11.15
C PRO A 481 37.23 10.83 12.40
N ASN A 482 36.53 11.97 12.25
CA ASN A 482 36.43 13.01 13.30
C ASN A 482 35.05 13.38 13.92
N ASN A 483 33.86 13.12 13.36
CA ASN A 483 32.63 13.77 13.87
C ASN A 483 31.29 13.01 13.61
N MET A 484 30.33 13.46 12.78
CA MET A 484 28.99 12.84 12.66
C MET A 484 28.29 13.06 11.30
N VAL A 485 27.19 12.34 11.03
CA VAL A 485 26.30 12.42 9.84
C VAL A 485 24.84 12.21 10.26
N TYR A 486 23.86 12.94 9.69
CA TYR A 486 22.42 12.71 9.97
C TYR A 486 21.40 13.47 9.09
N SER A 487 20.61 12.75 8.28
CA SER A 487 19.15 12.88 8.06
C SER A 487 18.71 11.84 7.01
N ILE A 488 17.40 11.62 6.80
CA ILE A 488 16.83 10.76 5.75
C ILE A 488 15.62 11.42 5.05
N GLN A 489 15.49 11.08 3.77
CA GLN A 489 14.25 10.76 3.06
C GLN A 489 14.57 9.65 2.04
N VAL A 490 13.94 8.47 2.08
CA VAL A 490 14.32 7.33 1.21
C VAL A 490 13.50 7.24 -0.08
N VAL A 491 14.14 6.69 -1.10
CA VAL A 491 13.53 6.18 -2.32
C VAL A 491 14.17 4.85 -2.65
N ASP A 492 13.36 3.80 -2.51
CA ASP A 492 13.78 2.41 -2.66
C ASP A 492 14.92 2.02 -1.68
N THR A 493 16.19 1.98 -2.12
CA THR A 493 17.21 1.09 -1.49
C THR A 493 18.66 1.59 -1.34
N VAL A 494 19.05 2.82 -1.67
CA VAL A 494 20.48 3.20 -1.66
C VAL A 494 20.70 4.48 -0.85
N ILE A 495 20.80 4.40 0.48
CA ILE A 495 20.77 5.54 1.43
C ILE A 495 21.67 6.73 1.03
N TYR A 496 21.32 7.95 1.44
CA TYR A 496 21.97 9.22 1.05
C TYR A 496 22.36 10.12 2.24
N PHE A 497 22.42 9.57 3.45
CA PHE A 497 22.44 10.34 4.71
C PHE A 497 23.55 11.41 4.78
N GLY A 498 23.17 12.61 5.24
CA GLY A 498 23.76 13.87 4.74
C GLY A 498 24.23 14.88 5.80
N GLY A 499 25.30 15.64 5.51
CA GLY A 499 26.06 16.52 6.45
C GLY A 499 27.31 17.18 5.84
N THR A 500 27.91 18.25 6.40
CA THR A 500 28.72 19.21 5.59
C THR A 500 30.25 19.03 5.65
N PHE A 501 30.89 18.23 4.75
CA PHE A 501 32.33 17.91 4.85
C PHE A 501 33.21 17.74 3.53
N ILE A 502 34.37 17.02 3.54
CA ILE A 502 35.70 17.53 3.02
C ILE A 502 37.04 16.86 2.39
N THR A 503 37.82 15.68 2.31
CA THR A 503 38.29 14.23 2.61
C THR A 503 37.51 12.86 2.72
N LEU A 504 37.33 12.07 1.63
CA LEU A 504 36.44 10.88 1.47
C LEU A 504 36.57 9.83 2.58
N ALA A 505 35.49 9.51 3.32
CA ALA A 505 35.47 8.37 4.25
C ALA A 505 36.73 8.32 5.14
N ASN A 506 36.95 9.39 5.91
CA ASN A 506 38.19 9.89 6.48
C ASN A 506 39.20 10.45 5.45
N GLY A 507 39.68 9.63 4.49
CA GLY A 507 40.41 10.13 3.31
C GLY A 507 40.81 9.08 2.25
N SER A 508 40.04 8.94 1.17
CA SER A 508 40.35 8.15 -0.04
C SER A 508 40.34 8.94 -1.37
N VAL A 509 39.44 8.65 -2.34
CA VAL A 509 39.75 8.72 -3.79
C VAL A 509 39.49 10.09 -4.47
N ASN A 510 40.46 11.00 -4.35
CA ASN A 510 40.81 12.10 -5.28
C ASN A 510 39.75 13.19 -5.63
N ARG A 511 38.44 12.95 -5.50
CA ARG A 511 37.37 13.97 -5.59
C ARG A 511 37.48 14.96 -4.42
N LYS A 512 36.57 15.93 -4.24
CA LYS A 512 36.47 16.63 -2.93
C LYS A 512 35.06 17.00 -2.51
N TYR A 513 34.76 16.86 -1.21
CA TYR A 513 33.57 17.27 -0.44
C TYR A 513 32.28 16.38 -0.44
N LEU A 514 32.37 15.03 -0.40
CA LEU A 514 31.26 14.05 -0.18
C LEU A 514 31.67 12.55 -0.07
N ALA A 515 31.09 11.73 0.80
CA ALA A 515 31.36 10.28 0.93
C ALA A 515 30.06 9.49 1.10
N ALA A 516 30.08 8.17 0.97
CA ALA A 516 28.87 7.45 0.62
C ALA A 516 28.81 5.96 1.03
N ILE A 517 27.59 5.41 1.00
CA ILE A 517 27.22 3.99 1.06
C ILE A 517 25.78 3.85 0.47
N SER A 518 25.15 2.68 0.54
CA SER A 518 23.74 2.43 0.18
C SER A 518 22.88 2.15 1.42
N VAL A 519 21.68 1.54 1.34
CA VAL A 519 21.10 0.89 2.55
C VAL A 519 21.93 -0.34 3.01
N SER A 520 23.10 -0.58 2.39
CA SER A 520 23.99 -1.74 2.57
C SER A 520 25.47 -1.42 2.24
N GLY A 521 25.93 -1.75 1.01
CA GLY A 521 27.20 -1.38 0.38
C GLY A 521 27.26 -1.82 -1.10
N ILE A 522 28.03 -1.10 -1.94
CA ILE A 522 28.23 -1.36 -3.39
C ILE A 522 29.68 -0.93 -3.79
N ILE A 523 29.97 -0.70 -5.09
CA ILE A 523 31.09 0.15 -5.57
C ILE A 523 30.62 0.97 -6.80
N MET A 524 29.97 2.13 -6.59
CA MET A 524 29.38 2.98 -7.65
C MET A 524 29.31 4.49 -7.23
N ASP A 525 28.55 5.32 -7.95
CA ASP A 525 28.89 6.72 -8.28
C ASP A 525 27.80 7.44 -9.08
N TRP A 526 27.30 8.57 -8.58
CA TRP A 526 27.27 9.76 -9.42
C TRP A 526 27.54 11.02 -8.60
N ASP A 527 28.71 11.62 -8.86
CA ASP A 527 29.35 12.63 -8.01
C ASP A 527 28.94 14.12 -8.18
N PRO A 528 28.34 14.62 -9.28
CA PRO A 528 28.37 16.04 -9.66
C PRO A 528 29.62 16.94 -9.38
N ASN A 529 30.74 16.41 -8.85
CA ASN A 529 31.70 17.07 -7.93
C ASN A 529 31.44 18.57 -7.63
N PRO A 530 30.30 19.00 -7.06
CA PRO A 530 29.93 20.40 -7.17
C PRO A 530 30.91 21.42 -6.56
N SER A 531 30.82 21.70 -5.24
CA SER A 531 30.68 23.13 -4.85
C SER A 531 30.58 23.70 -3.42
N ASN A 532 29.51 23.45 -2.61
CA ASN A 532 29.28 23.87 -1.19
C ASN A 532 27.94 23.36 -0.58
N GLY A 533 27.97 22.15 0.01
CA GLY A 533 26.95 21.45 0.83
C GLY A 533 25.45 21.45 0.49
N VAL A 534 24.63 20.85 1.38
CA VAL A 534 23.21 20.42 1.16
C VAL A 534 22.44 20.26 2.51
N LEU A 535 21.17 20.75 2.71
CA LEU A 535 20.32 20.58 3.95
C LEU A 535 18.74 20.42 3.79
N SER A 536 18.16 19.28 4.20
CA SER A 536 16.71 18.84 4.26
C SER A 536 15.86 18.79 2.96
N ILE A 537 15.14 17.66 2.69
CA ILE A 537 14.70 17.24 1.33
C ILE A 537 13.44 16.30 1.26
N GLU A 538 12.66 16.29 0.14
CA GLU A 538 11.64 15.27 -0.28
C GLU A 538 11.65 15.00 -1.82
N VAL A 539 10.81 14.08 -2.36
CA VAL A 539 10.91 13.38 -3.69
C VAL A 539 9.63 13.38 -4.60
N LYS A 540 9.78 13.19 -5.93
CA LYS A 540 8.73 12.68 -6.87
C LYS A 540 9.28 11.67 -7.90
N ASP A 541 8.56 10.56 -8.09
CA ASP A 541 8.63 9.57 -9.21
C ASP A 541 10.02 9.03 -9.59
N THR A 542 10.76 9.76 -10.42
CA THR A 542 12.08 9.37 -10.96
C THR A 542 13.08 10.55 -11.00
N VAL A 543 12.69 11.69 -10.44
CA VAL A 543 13.45 12.95 -10.42
C VAL A 543 13.95 13.21 -8.99
N LEU A 544 15.14 13.80 -8.83
CA LEU A 544 15.93 13.67 -7.60
C LEU A 544 16.83 14.89 -7.42
N TYR A 545 16.62 15.67 -6.36
CA TYR A 545 17.28 16.97 -6.30
C TYR A 545 18.50 16.96 -5.37
N LEU A 546 19.66 17.31 -5.93
CA LEU A 546 20.77 17.89 -5.17
C LEU A 546 20.44 19.33 -4.77
N GLY A 547 21.22 19.94 -3.89
CA GLY A 547 21.02 21.34 -3.57
C GLY A 547 22.00 21.90 -2.56
N GLY A 548 21.50 22.63 -1.57
CA GLY A 548 22.29 23.67 -0.91
C GLY A 548 22.60 24.78 -1.91
N LEU A 549 23.86 25.21 -2.04
CA LEU A 549 24.17 26.53 -2.63
C LEU A 549 24.14 26.59 -4.18
N PHE A 550 23.26 25.83 -4.85
CA PHE A 550 23.51 25.29 -6.20
C PHE A 550 23.57 26.23 -7.43
N THR A 551 24.31 25.85 -8.49
CA THR A 551 23.96 26.10 -9.91
C THR A 551 24.56 25.18 -11.01
N SER A 552 25.63 25.54 -11.70
CA SER A 552 25.59 25.44 -13.19
C SER A 552 26.01 24.10 -13.82
N VAL A 553 25.07 23.16 -13.89
CA VAL A 553 25.18 21.92 -14.70
C VAL A 553 25.54 22.25 -16.16
N LEU A 554 26.29 21.34 -16.80
CA LEU A 554 26.95 21.56 -18.10
C LEU A 554 28.02 22.69 -18.08
N GLY A 555 28.42 23.15 -16.89
CA GLY A 555 29.43 24.21 -16.64
C GLY A 555 29.01 25.62 -17.08
N THR A 556 28.15 25.73 -18.10
CA THR A 556 27.68 26.96 -18.71
C THR A 556 26.87 27.77 -17.69
N THR A 557 27.34 28.98 -17.37
CA THR A 557 26.86 29.73 -16.21
C THR A 557 25.41 30.19 -16.32
N ARG A 558 24.59 29.71 -15.37
CA ARG A 558 23.26 30.22 -14.99
C ARG A 558 23.13 30.13 -13.45
N ASN A 559 21.94 29.92 -12.88
CA ASN A 559 21.62 30.12 -11.45
C ASN A 559 20.74 29.03 -10.78
N ARG A 560 20.84 27.72 -11.08
CA ARG A 560 19.96 26.59 -10.63
C ARG A 560 18.47 26.75 -10.90
N LEU A 561 17.84 25.89 -11.68
CA LEU A 561 17.21 24.73 -11.06
C LEU A 561 17.93 23.44 -11.46
N ALA A 562 19.03 23.16 -10.76
CA ALA A 562 20.29 22.58 -11.27
C ALA A 562 20.35 21.06 -11.54
N ALA A 563 19.46 20.57 -12.38
CA ALA A 563 18.84 19.28 -12.12
C ALA A 563 19.62 17.97 -12.26
N VAL A 564 18.96 16.98 -11.64
CA VAL A 564 19.44 15.66 -11.26
C VAL A 564 18.18 14.75 -11.17
N THR A 565 18.34 13.43 -11.20
CA THR A 565 17.31 12.38 -11.30
C THR A 565 17.71 11.14 -10.51
N THR A 566 16.95 10.05 -10.61
CA THR A 566 17.36 8.62 -10.55
C THR A 566 18.78 8.23 -11.01
N SER A 567 19.56 9.18 -11.52
CA SER A 567 20.69 8.99 -12.42
C SER A 567 21.46 10.30 -12.71
N GLY A 568 21.07 11.46 -12.17
CA GLY A 568 21.67 12.79 -12.41
C GLY A 568 21.92 13.32 -13.86
N ASN A 569 20.92 13.58 -14.73
CA ASN A 569 21.09 13.94 -16.19
C ASN A 569 20.69 15.41 -16.63
N LEU A 570 20.23 15.75 -17.89
CA LEU A 570 20.00 17.18 -18.38
C LEU A 570 18.69 17.64 -19.21
N LEU A 571 18.00 18.79 -19.06
CA LEU A 571 16.69 19.20 -19.71
C LEU A 571 16.27 20.72 -19.47
N PRO A 572 15.10 21.26 -19.88
CA PRO A 572 14.83 22.72 -19.81
C PRO A 572 13.71 23.26 -18.88
N TRP A 573 14.08 23.92 -17.77
CA TRP A 573 13.33 24.98 -17.04
C TRP A 573 13.03 26.28 -17.87
N ASN A 574 12.19 27.23 -17.36
CA ASN A 574 11.81 28.49 -18.04
C ASN A 574 11.98 29.85 -17.28
N PRO A 575 11.29 30.27 -16.19
CA PRO A 575 11.14 31.76 -15.82
C PRO A 575 12.86 33.41 -13.46
N ASN A 576 13.98 32.97 -12.80
CA ASN A 576 14.86 33.57 -11.76
C ASN A 576 14.32 33.75 -10.33
N VAL A 577 15.03 33.25 -9.29
CA VAL A 577 14.57 33.24 -7.87
C VAL A 577 15.68 33.38 -6.76
N SER A 578 15.67 32.65 -5.60
CA SER A 578 16.03 33.13 -4.21
C SER A 578 17.13 32.47 -3.30
N ASN A 579 17.68 33.24 -2.34
CA ASN A 579 18.86 33.04 -1.42
C ASN A 579 18.51 32.78 0.05
N GLY A 580 19.40 32.18 0.86
CA GLY A 580 19.47 32.23 2.35
C GLY A 580 19.47 30.87 3.08
N MET A 581 18.89 30.80 4.29
CA MET A 581 19.03 29.68 5.25
C MET A 581 17.75 28.85 5.45
N VAL A 582 17.79 27.49 5.42
CA VAL A 582 16.62 26.63 5.09
C VAL A 582 16.65 25.12 5.47
N ASN A 583 15.59 24.37 5.08
CA ASN A 583 15.05 23.16 5.73
C ASN A 583 13.92 22.33 4.97
N THR A 584 13.70 22.41 3.65
CA THR A 584 12.35 22.66 2.99
C THR A 584 11.53 21.52 2.27
N ILE A 585 10.36 21.86 1.66
CA ILE A 585 9.58 21.19 0.55
C ILE A 585 8.60 20.00 0.78
N ALA A 586 7.61 19.77 -0.14
CA ALA A 586 6.59 18.68 -0.34
C ALA A 586 5.42 19.08 -1.35
N LYS A 587 4.69 18.13 -2.02
CA LYS A 587 4.00 18.28 -3.36
C LYS A 587 2.46 18.05 -3.49
N TYR A 588 1.80 18.68 -4.48
CA TYR A 588 0.50 18.31 -5.12
C TYR A 588 0.65 17.81 -6.60
N ASP A 589 -0.44 17.48 -7.30
CA ASP A 589 -0.54 17.12 -8.74
C ASP A 589 0.61 17.59 -9.68
N THR A 590 0.44 18.76 -10.32
CA THR A 590 1.35 19.39 -11.31
C THR A 590 1.40 20.92 -11.21
N ILE A 591 0.35 21.52 -10.65
CA ILE A 591 -0.02 22.94 -10.53
C ILE A 591 0.80 23.62 -9.41
N PHE A 592 1.77 24.55 -9.67
CA PHE A 592 3.00 24.63 -8.81
C PHE A 592 3.86 25.93 -8.50
N TYR A 593 5.16 25.79 -8.09
CA TYR A 593 5.73 26.57 -6.95
C TYR A 593 7.10 27.28 -6.91
N VAL A 594 8.06 27.14 -7.81
CA VAL A 594 9.48 27.58 -7.57
C VAL A 594 9.71 28.90 -6.79
N GLY A 595 10.41 28.85 -5.65
CA GLY A 595 10.11 29.80 -4.57
C GLY A 595 11.23 30.39 -3.69
N GLY A 596 11.15 30.12 -2.39
CA GLY A 596 12.02 30.64 -1.32
C GLY A 596 11.79 32.09 -0.87
N SER A 597 12.26 33.06 -1.64
CA SER A 597 12.17 34.49 -1.28
C SER A 597 11.72 35.35 -2.44
N PHE A 598 10.88 34.75 -3.28
CA PHE A 598 10.88 34.93 -4.73
C PHE A 598 11.65 36.16 -5.23
N ASN A 599 12.94 36.04 -5.52
CA ASN A 599 13.75 37.12 -6.08
C ASN A 599 13.72 37.03 -7.62
N GLY A 600 14.67 37.66 -8.34
CA GLY A 600 14.87 37.41 -9.76
C GLY A 600 13.88 38.07 -10.73
N ILE A 601 12.85 37.32 -11.15
CA ILE A 601 11.97 37.54 -12.32
C ILE A 601 11.96 38.92 -12.98
N GLY A 602 12.90 39.12 -13.91
CA GLY A 602 13.04 40.33 -14.72
C GLY A 602 13.27 41.64 -13.96
N GLY A 603 13.54 41.59 -12.65
CA GLY A 603 13.48 42.74 -11.76
C GLY A 603 12.07 43.29 -11.54
N ASN A 604 11.01 42.60 -11.98
CA ASN A 604 9.64 43.10 -11.96
C ASN A 604 9.00 42.88 -10.57
N SER A 605 8.45 43.95 -9.99
CA SER A 605 8.87 44.28 -8.62
C SER A 605 7.74 44.43 -7.59
N SER A 606 6.48 44.23 -7.97
CA SER A 606 5.32 44.88 -7.33
C SER A 606 4.93 44.40 -5.93
N ILE A 607 5.31 43.19 -5.49
CA ILE A 607 4.49 42.42 -4.53
C ILE A 607 5.28 41.32 -3.77
N ARG A 608 4.83 40.95 -2.56
CA ARG A 608 5.63 40.68 -1.33
C ARG A 608 6.50 39.39 -1.23
N LYS A 609 6.83 38.74 -2.35
CA LYS A 609 7.69 37.53 -2.62
C LYS A 609 7.13 36.08 -2.47
N PHE A 610 6.51 35.54 -3.51
CA PHE A 610 6.17 34.13 -3.89
C PHE A 610 5.56 34.25 -5.32
N ALA A 611 5.87 33.52 -6.40
CA ALA A 611 5.30 33.86 -7.74
C ALA A 611 3.94 33.22 -8.13
N ALA A 612 3.94 32.35 -9.15
CA ALA A 612 3.02 31.24 -9.44
C ALA A 612 3.62 30.44 -10.63
N VAL A 613 3.95 29.14 -10.51
CA VAL A 613 4.44 28.31 -11.65
C VAL A 613 3.83 26.89 -11.57
N ASP A 614 4.60 25.83 -11.84
CA ASP A 614 4.10 24.52 -12.30
C ASP A 614 5.25 23.51 -12.37
N ILE A 615 5.04 22.24 -11.94
CA ILE A 615 6.04 21.14 -11.88
C ILE A 615 6.73 20.89 -13.22
N ASN A 616 6.04 21.18 -14.32
CA ASN A 616 6.48 20.79 -15.65
C ASN A 616 7.09 21.96 -16.43
N SER A 617 6.90 23.23 -16.02
CA SER A 617 6.84 24.30 -17.03
C SER A 617 7.24 25.75 -16.65
N SER A 618 6.26 26.65 -16.78
CA SER A 618 6.34 28.06 -17.16
C SER A 618 4.98 28.76 -17.32
N LEU A 619 3.86 28.01 -17.25
CA LEU A 619 2.56 28.38 -17.83
C LEU A 619 1.98 29.71 -17.29
N LEU A 620 0.97 30.26 -17.96
CA LEU A 620 0.24 31.46 -17.50
C LEU A 620 -0.69 31.09 -16.33
N VAL A 621 -0.10 30.99 -15.13
CA VAL A 621 -0.75 30.53 -13.89
C VAL A 621 -0.52 31.51 -12.73
N ASP A 622 -1.41 31.44 -11.75
CA ASP A 622 -1.83 32.54 -10.87
C ASP A 622 -2.88 32.02 -9.85
N ARG A 623 -3.45 32.89 -8.98
CA ARG A 623 -4.87 32.92 -8.52
C ARG A 623 -5.17 33.86 -7.32
N SER A 624 -6.43 33.72 -6.85
CA SER A 624 -7.24 34.38 -5.82
C SER A 624 -6.57 35.06 -4.63
N PHE A 625 -5.57 34.44 -4.01
CA PHE A 625 -5.07 34.98 -2.73
C PHE A 625 -4.35 36.31 -2.93
N GLY A 626 -3.88 36.59 -4.15
CA GLY A 626 -2.56 37.17 -4.32
C GLY A 626 -1.59 36.37 -3.47
N GLY A 627 -1.01 37.01 -2.46
CA GLY A 627 -0.20 36.32 -1.46
C GLY A 627 -0.01 37.06 -0.15
N ALA A 628 0.72 36.43 0.76
CA ALA A 628 0.81 36.80 2.18
C ALA A 628 1.62 38.08 2.49
N ASN A 629 2.30 38.16 3.65
CA ASN A 629 3.10 39.34 4.02
C ASN A 629 4.14 39.19 5.14
N ASN A 630 4.31 38.01 5.75
CA ASN A 630 5.53 37.56 6.44
C ASN A 630 5.54 36.01 6.59
N THR A 631 6.60 35.33 6.15
CA THR A 631 7.01 33.90 6.35
C THR A 631 6.09 32.75 5.88
N ILE A 632 6.67 31.67 5.32
CA ILE A 632 6.17 30.28 5.05
C ILE A 632 7.38 29.37 4.68
N ASN A 633 7.74 28.32 5.44
CA ASN A 633 9.14 27.82 5.39
C ASN A 633 9.38 26.32 5.12
N LYS A 634 8.34 25.48 5.05
CA LYS A 634 8.33 24.17 4.36
C LYS A 634 6.92 24.05 3.69
N VAL A 635 6.46 22.86 3.28
CA VAL A 635 5.11 22.60 2.73
C VAL A 635 4.71 21.13 2.98
N LYS A 636 3.46 20.73 2.66
CA LYS A 636 2.95 19.37 2.40
C LYS A 636 1.44 19.43 2.08
N VAL A 637 0.91 18.35 1.52
CA VAL A 637 -0.43 18.24 0.92
C VAL A 637 -1.08 16.96 1.43
N PHE A 638 -2.41 16.91 1.42
CA PHE A 638 -3.12 15.64 1.35
C PHE A 638 -4.46 15.78 0.67
N GLY A 639 -4.82 14.90 -0.26
CA GLY A 639 -6.00 15.12 -1.09
C GLY A 639 -5.94 16.51 -1.75
N ASN A 640 -7.03 17.27 -1.67
CA ASN A 640 -7.16 18.59 -2.31
C ASN A 640 -6.74 19.77 -1.39
N ASN A 641 -5.71 19.63 -0.54
CA ASN A 641 -5.78 20.23 0.80
C ASN A 641 -4.37 20.54 1.44
N LEU A 642 -4.21 21.62 2.26
CA LEU A 642 -2.96 22.44 2.40
C LEU A 642 -2.50 23.33 3.68
N TYR A 643 -2.33 22.87 4.96
CA TYR A 643 -1.94 23.56 6.27
C TYR A 643 -0.48 24.10 6.51
N VAL A 644 0.00 25.25 6.01
CA VAL A 644 1.32 25.79 6.46
C VAL A 644 1.22 26.52 7.81
N GLY A 645 1.82 27.69 7.91
CA GLY A 645 2.83 28.01 8.90
C GLY A 645 3.56 29.24 8.34
N GLY A 646 3.97 30.22 9.13
CA GLY A 646 4.28 31.55 8.58
C GLY A 646 4.37 32.66 9.63
N LEU A 647 4.11 33.91 9.30
CA LEU A 647 4.15 35.05 10.24
C LEU A 647 3.33 36.31 9.81
N PHE A 648 2.35 36.19 8.93
CA PHE A 648 1.67 37.30 8.26
C PHE A 648 0.65 38.11 9.10
N THR A 649 -0.04 39.11 8.55
CA THR A 649 -1.42 39.45 9.02
C THR A 649 -2.39 38.42 8.50
N SER A 650 -2.04 37.84 7.36
CA SER A 650 -2.84 37.90 6.16
C SER A 650 -2.18 37.00 5.12
N ILE A 651 -2.91 36.02 4.60
CA ILE A 651 -2.70 35.57 3.24
C ILE A 651 -3.53 36.48 2.34
N GLY A 652 -2.85 37.26 1.51
CA GLY A 652 -3.48 38.31 0.73
C GLY A 652 -3.61 39.63 1.49
N THR A 653 -4.78 39.87 2.11
CA THR A 653 -5.35 41.20 2.45
C THR A 653 -6.18 41.48 3.77
N ASN A 654 -7.54 41.43 3.84
CA ASN A 654 -8.57 42.39 4.45
C ASN A 654 -9.07 42.38 5.97
N SER A 655 -10.13 41.65 6.44
CA SER A 655 -10.77 41.77 7.83
C SER A 655 -11.37 40.50 8.59
N ARG A 656 -10.51 39.71 9.29
CA ARG A 656 -10.50 38.43 10.11
C ARG A 656 -8.98 38.26 10.56
N ASN A 657 -8.44 37.69 11.67
CA ASN A 657 -6.94 37.79 11.96
C ASN A 657 -6.17 36.51 12.42
N ARG A 658 -5.54 35.72 11.50
CA ARG A 658 -4.26 34.94 11.58
C ARG A 658 -4.10 33.39 11.38
N ILE A 659 -5.10 32.57 11.02
CA ILE A 659 -4.96 31.18 10.44
C ILE A 659 -5.77 31.05 9.14
N ALA A 660 -5.25 30.53 8.04
CA ALA A 660 -6.05 30.43 6.80
C ALA A 660 -7.21 29.42 6.79
N ALA A 661 -7.84 29.11 5.66
CA ALA A 661 -7.23 28.11 4.79
C ALA A 661 -7.46 28.20 3.29
N ILE A 662 -6.91 27.19 2.61
CA ILE A 662 -6.70 27.00 1.17
C ILE A 662 -7.20 25.60 0.73
N ASP A 663 -7.83 25.49 -0.45
CA ASP A 663 -8.21 24.24 -1.16
C ASP A 663 -7.53 24.22 -2.53
N LEU A 664 -7.11 23.04 -3.00
CA LEU A 664 -6.33 22.82 -4.22
C LEU A 664 -7.14 22.58 -5.49
N GLN A 665 -8.43 22.20 -5.38
CA GLN A 665 -9.31 22.15 -6.54
C GLN A 665 -9.77 23.55 -6.94
N THR A 666 -10.10 24.40 -5.97
CA THR A 666 -10.45 25.79 -6.24
C THR A 666 -9.22 26.71 -6.30
N ASN A 667 -8.11 26.31 -5.68
CA ASN A 667 -6.99 27.21 -5.35
C ASN A 667 -7.49 28.46 -4.60
N THR A 668 -8.39 28.30 -3.62
CA THR A 668 -9.04 29.42 -2.91
C THR A 668 -9.29 29.15 -1.42
N LEU A 669 -10.07 30.03 -0.79
CA LEU A 669 -10.54 30.01 0.59
C LEU A 669 -11.16 28.68 1.01
N ARG A 670 -10.37 27.92 1.80
CA ARG A 670 -10.94 27.14 2.90
C ARG A 670 -11.22 28.05 4.08
N ASP A 671 -12.32 28.77 3.94
CA ASP A 671 -12.98 29.47 5.04
C ASP A 671 -13.57 28.50 6.07
N ASP A 672 -13.74 27.23 5.68
CA ASP A 672 -14.28 26.15 6.50
C ASP A 672 -13.27 25.55 7.49
N TRP A 673 -11.97 25.80 7.29
CA TRP A 673 -10.89 25.31 8.14
C TRP A 673 -10.01 26.46 8.58
N ILE A 674 -10.60 27.36 9.36
CA ILE A 674 -9.94 28.43 10.09
C ILE A 674 -10.06 28.09 11.58
N ILE A 675 -9.04 27.51 12.20
CA ILE A 675 -8.99 27.38 13.67
C ILE A 675 -8.66 28.78 14.25
N ASP A 676 -8.76 29.00 15.57
CA ASP A 676 -8.27 30.22 16.25
C ASP A 676 -7.29 29.88 17.40
N ALA A 677 -6.59 28.76 17.24
CA ALA A 677 -5.46 28.31 18.06
C ALA A 677 -4.19 29.13 17.72
N ASN A 678 -3.08 29.00 18.47
CA ASN A 678 -1.89 29.85 18.30
C ASN A 678 -0.55 29.18 17.98
N ALA A 679 -0.51 27.90 17.64
CA ALA A 679 0.69 27.34 17.00
C ALA A 679 0.90 28.03 15.63
N SER A 680 2.10 28.43 15.21
CA SER A 680 3.40 27.75 15.25
C SER A 680 3.42 26.37 14.59
N VAL A 681 2.48 26.07 13.69
CA VAL A 681 2.42 24.74 13.11
C VAL A 681 3.39 24.60 11.96
N ASN A 682 4.48 23.95 12.32
CA ASN A 682 5.76 24.10 11.68
C ASN A 682 6.24 22.75 11.09
N SER A 683 5.49 21.67 11.28
CA SER A 683 5.50 20.51 10.39
C SER A 683 4.23 19.68 10.62
N PHE A 684 4.00 18.67 9.77
CA PHE A 684 2.72 17.98 9.63
C PHE A 684 2.83 16.54 9.17
N GLY A 685 1.90 15.75 9.69
CA GLY A 685 1.68 14.31 9.50
C GLY A 685 0.25 14.04 9.05
N ILE A 686 -0.02 12.92 8.40
CA ILE A 686 -1.34 12.60 7.84
C ILE A 686 -1.95 11.29 8.35
N ASP A 687 -3.12 11.37 8.99
CA ASP A 687 -4.06 10.25 9.13
C ASP A 687 -5.36 10.64 8.40
N ASP A 688 -5.67 9.86 7.37
CA ASP A 688 -6.77 10.01 6.43
C ASP A 688 -7.96 9.08 6.71
N ILE A 689 -7.74 8.08 7.56
CA ILE A 689 -8.74 7.16 8.09
C ILE A 689 -9.71 7.93 9.00
N ASN A 690 -9.14 8.67 9.95
CA ASN A 690 -9.87 9.45 10.94
C ASN A 690 -10.05 10.92 10.50
N LYS A 691 -9.23 11.40 9.55
CA LYS A 691 -9.21 12.77 9.00
C LYS A 691 -8.61 13.83 9.97
N VAL A 692 -7.29 13.76 10.21
CA VAL A 692 -6.69 13.94 11.56
C VAL A 692 -5.32 14.68 11.68
N VAL A 693 -5.10 15.49 12.74
CA VAL A 693 -4.31 16.76 12.64
C VAL A 693 -3.48 17.32 13.86
N TYR A 694 -3.51 16.93 15.16
CA TYR A 694 -3.10 17.74 16.39
C TYR A 694 -2.51 19.17 16.40
N VAL A 695 -1.65 19.62 15.49
CA VAL A 695 -1.25 21.03 15.36
C VAL A 695 -0.36 21.59 16.48
N GLY A 696 -0.06 20.81 17.53
CA GLY A 696 1.00 21.09 18.48
C GLY A 696 0.83 22.37 19.32
N GLY A 697 1.70 22.55 20.30
CA GLY A 697 2.08 23.88 20.80
C GLY A 697 1.07 24.73 21.60
N ASN A 698 1.60 25.72 22.29
CA ASN A 698 1.05 27.08 22.22
C ASN A 698 -0.18 27.51 23.06
N PHE A 699 -1.39 26.94 22.96
CA PHE A 699 -2.64 27.62 23.40
C PHE A 699 -3.25 27.17 24.74
N ASP A 700 -3.68 28.13 25.56
CA ASP A 700 -4.27 27.90 26.89
C ASP A 700 -5.08 29.15 27.36
N LEU A 701 -5.87 29.02 28.44
CA LEU A 701 -6.54 30.07 29.24
C LEU A 701 -7.57 31.00 28.52
N ILE A 702 -8.84 30.95 28.99
CA ILE A 702 -9.99 31.65 28.38
C ILE A 702 -11.11 31.96 29.43
N ASN A 703 -12.37 32.15 28.99
CA ASN A 703 -13.53 32.69 29.73
C ASN A 703 -14.01 32.00 31.04
N THR A 704 -14.35 30.70 31.03
CA THR A 704 -15.22 30.04 32.05
C THR A 704 -14.60 28.84 32.78
N SER A 705 -14.28 27.70 32.14
CA SER A 705 -13.64 26.51 32.77
C SER A 705 -12.96 25.59 31.75
N ARG A 706 -11.69 25.18 31.98
CA ARG A 706 -10.78 24.57 30.99
C ARG A 706 -9.69 23.70 31.67
N VAL A 707 -9.04 22.82 30.92
CA VAL A 707 -7.83 22.08 31.38
C VAL A 707 -6.55 22.58 30.68
N VAL A 708 -5.36 22.32 31.24
CA VAL A 708 -4.07 22.93 30.83
C VAL A 708 -3.39 22.24 29.63
N GLY A 709 -4.00 22.31 28.45
CA GLY A 709 -3.41 22.00 27.14
C GLY A 709 -2.94 20.56 26.85
N LEU A 710 -3.64 19.89 25.93
CA LEU A 710 -3.29 18.76 25.05
C LEU A 710 -4.59 18.23 24.44
N ALA A 711 -4.66 18.04 23.13
CA ALA A 711 -5.02 16.78 22.48
C ALA A 711 -4.78 16.82 20.94
N PRO A 712 -5.09 15.76 20.16
CA PRO A 712 -5.46 15.58 18.72
C PRO A 712 -5.92 16.79 17.77
N LEU A 713 -6.39 16.73 16.46
CA LEU A 713 -7.13 17.82 15.64
C LEU A 713 -7.88 17.38 14.30
N THR A 714 -9.08 17.87 13.94
CA THR A 714 -9.97 17.41 12.80
C THR A 714 -9.75 18.06 11.40
N ASP A 715 -10.13 17.40 10.27
CA ASP A 715 -10.60 18.01 8.99
C ASP A 715 -11.57 17.12 8.15
N PRO A 716 -12.88 17.41 8.06
CA PRO A 716 -13.84 16.49 7.44
C PRO A 716 -13.71 16.32 5.92
N THR A 717 -13.05 17.25 5.22
CA THR A 717 -12.93 17.29 3.75
C THR A 717 -11.86 16.34 3.19
N ILE A 718 -11.00 15.83 4.08
CA ILE A 718 -10.06 14.76 3.75
C ILE A 718 -10.83 13.59 3.12
N PRO A 719 -10.42 13.10 1.93
CA PRO A 719 -11.07 11.94 1.32
C PRO A 719 -10.89 10.73 2.23
N ALA A 720 -11.94 9.92 2.41
CA ALA A 720 -11.81 8.68 3.14
C ALA A 720 -10.80 7.77 2.43
N GLN A 721 -9.88 7.17 3.19
CA GLN A 721 -8.82 6.32 2.66
C GLN A 721 -9.39 5.24 1.72
N GLN A 722 -8.97 5.25 0.45
CA GLN A 722 -9.06 4.03 -0.36
C GLN A 722 -7.93 3.11 0.11
N THR A 723 -8.27 2.13 0.93
CA THR A 723 -7.34 1.06 1.28
C THR A 723 -7.08 0.18 0.05
N ILE A 724 -5.95 -0.54 0.08
CA ILE A 724 -5.83 -1.76 -0.73
C ILE A 724 -7.03 -2.67 -0.36
N PRO A 725 -7.76 -3.22 -1.35
CA PRO A 725 -8.94 -4.04 -1.07
C PRO A 725 -8.64 -5.20 -0.11
N THR A 726 -9.61 -5.54 0.74
CA THR A 726 -9.52 -6.76 1.56
C THR A 726 -9.37 -7.98 0.65
N ALA A 727 -8.49 -8.91 1.01
CA ALA A 727 -8.31 -10.14 0.25
C ALA A 727 -9.62 -10.95 0.19
N PRO A 728 -10.01 -11.49 -0.98
CA PRO A 728 -11.11 -12.46 -1.06
C PRO A 728 -10.75 -13.70 -0.24
N SER A 729 -11.73 -14.29 0.45
CA SER A 729 -11.52 -15.47 1.30
C SER A 729 -12.34 -16.67 0.83
N ASN A 730 -12.15 -17.82 1.49
CA ASN A 730 -12.92 -19.04 1.23
C ASN A 730 -12.96 -19.41 -0.26
N LEU A 731 -11.83 -19.24 -0.97
CA LEU A 731 -11.71 -19.66 -2.36
C LEU A 731 -11.85 -21.18 -2.42
N THR A 732 -12.96 -21.61 -3.00
CA THR A 732 -13.31 -22.99 -3.29
C THR A 732 -13.22 -23.24 -4.79
N ALA A 733 -12.91 -24.47 -5.17
CA ALA A 733 -12.86 -24.90 -6.55
C ALA A 733 -13.65 -26.22 -6.68
N VAL A 734 -14.65 -26.23 -7.55
CA VAL A 734 -15.43 -27.41 -7.91
C VAL A 734 -15.00 -27.85 -9.30
N ALA A 735 -14.37 -29.02 -9.38
CA ALA A 735 -13.86 -29.56 -10.62
C ALA A 735 -14.94 -30.32 -11.41
N ASP A 736 -14.95 -30.08 -12.71
CA ASP A 736 -15.67 -30.83 -13.74
C ASP A 736 -14.64 -31.38 -14.75
N THR A 737 -15.10 -32.11 -15.77
CA THR A 737 -14.30 -32.82 -16.77
C THR A 737 -13.45 -31.86 -17.59
N PHE A 738 -14.02 -30.71 -17.97
CA PHE A 738 -13.39 -29.70 -18.83
C PHE A 738 -13.43 -28.29 -18.23
N ALA A 739 -13.81 -28.14 -16.96
CA ALA A 739 -13.98 -26.85 -16.31
C ALA A 739 -13.66 -26.91 -14.82
N ILE A 740 -13.34 -25.77 -14.22
CA ILE A 740 -13.24 -25.62 -12.77
C ILE A 740 -14.01 -24.37 -12.36
N LEU A 741 -15.10 -24.55 -11.60
CA LEU A 741 -15.88 -23.45 -11.05
C LEU A 741 -15.24 -22.98 -9.75
N LEU A 742 -14.75 -21.74 -9.74
CA LEU A 742 -14.24 -21.04 -8.57
C LEU A 742 -15.36 -20.24 -7.92
N ASN A 743 -15.43 -20.28 -6.59
CA ASN A 743 -16.26 -19.37 -5.79
C ASN A 743 -15.43 -18.84 -4.63
N TRP A 744 -15.60 -17.57 -4.27
CA TRP A 744 -14.93 -16.93 -3.13
C TRP A 744 -15.87 -15.95 -2.45
N ASP A 745 -15.60 -15.65 -1.17
CA ASP A 745 -16.26 -14.56 -0.46
C ASP A 745 -15.57 -13.24 -0.81
N ASP A 746 -16.39 -12.25 -1.18
CA ASP A 746 -15.96 -10.86 -1.27
C ASP A 746 -15.91 -10.25 0.14
N ASN A 747 -14.74 -9.70 0.50
CA ASN A 747 -14.51 -9.03 1.78
C ASN A 747 -14.25 -7.53 1.60
N SER A 748 -14.33 -7.01 0.37
CA SER A 748 -14.13 -5.61 0.05
C SER A 748 -15.47 -4.94 -0.30
N ALA A 749 -15.44 -3.62 -0.26
CA ALA A 749 -16.49 -2.75 -0.79
C ALA A 749 -15.85 -1.55 -1.53
N THR A 750 -14.56 -1.68 -1.85
CA THR A 750 -13.67 -0.64 -2.38
C THR A 750 -12.84 -1.15 -3.56
N GLU A 751 -13.11 -2.38 -4.00
CA GLU A 751 -12.53 -3.02 -5.16
C GLU A 751 -13.20 -2.54 -6.47
N LEU A 752 -12.40 -2.45 -7.53
CA LEU A 752 -12.90 -2.32 -8.90
C LEU A 752 -13.13 -3.69 -9.55
N GLY A 753 -12.58 -4.74 -8.96
CA GLY A 753 -12.73 -6.12 -9.40
C GLY A 753 -11.71 -7.08 -8.82
N PHE A 754 -11.64 -8.27 -9.41
CA PHE A 754 -10.74 -9.36 -9.00
C PHE A 754 -9.86 -9.84 -10.15
N LYS A 755 -8.62 -10.20 -9.85
CA LYS A 755 -7.71 -10.93 -10.74
C LYS A 755 -7.70 -12.41 -10.34
N ILE A 756 -7.93 -13.28 -11.33
CA ILE A 756 -7.90 -14.73 -11.16
C ILE A 756 -6.57 -15.23 -11.73
N GLU A 757 -5.79 -15.93 -10.91
CA GLU A 757 -4.51 -16.53 -11.32
C GLU A 757 -4.52 -18.04 -11.16
N ARG A 758 -3.87 -18.73 -12.11
CA ARG A 758 -3.74 -20.19 -12.14
C ARG A 758 -2.30 -20.59 -12.46
N LYS A 759 -1.85 -21.71 -11.90
CA LYS A 759 -0.70 -22.49 -12.39
C LYS A 759 -1.13 -23.93 -12.70
N ASN A 760 -0.36 -24.63 -13.54
CA ASN A 760 -0.57 -26.06 -13.78
C ASN A 760 0.14 -26.89 -12.70
N GLY A 761 -0.37 -28.08 -12.44
CA GLY A 761 0.08 -28.92 -11.33
C GLY A 761 -0.49 -28.47 -9.99
N ASP A 762 0.03 -29.06 -8.91
CA ASP A 762 -0.40 -28.80 -7.54
C ASP A 762 0.38 -27.63 -6.89
N SER A 763 0.22 -27.48 -5.57
CA SER A 763 0.94 -26.46 -4.80
C SER A 763 2.47 -26.58 -4.89
N LEU A 764 3.02 -27.78 -5.11
CA LEU A 764 4.46 -28.05 -5.23
C LEU A 764 5.02 -27.82 -6.65
N SER A 765 4.15 -27.69 -7.65
CA SER A 765 4.54 -27.38 -9.03
C SER A 765 5.40 -26.11 -9.12
N VAL A 766 6.48 -26.18 -9.91
CA VAL A 766 7.38 -25.05 -10.19
C VAL A 766 6.85 -24.09 -11.25
N ASP A 767 5.73 -24.42 -11.91
CA ASP A 767 5.07 -23.53 -12.87
C ASP A 767 4.65 -22.22 -12.17
N PRO A 768 4.92 -21.05 -12.78
CA PRO A 768 4.48 -19.78 -12.21
C PRO A 768 2.96 -19.64 -12.29
N PHE A 769 2.38 -18.90 -11.33
CA PHE A 769 1.02 -18.39 -11.48
C PHE A 769 0.96 -17.37 -12.62
N VAL A 770 -0.06 -17.49 -13.46
CA VAL A 770 -0.37 -16.57 -14.55
C VAL A 770 -1.79 -16.04 -14.35
N GLU A 771 -2.00 -14.74 -14.59
CA GLU A 771 -3.35 -14.15 -14.64
C GLU A 771 -4.10 -14.72 -15.85
N ILE A 772 -5.26 -15.34 -15.58
CA ILE A 772 -6.07 -15.99 -16.61
C ILE A 772 -7.30 -15.16 -17.00
N ASP A 773 -7.81 -14.34 -16.07
CA ASP A 773 -8.91 -13.41 -16.34
C ASP A 773 -9.03 -12.35 -15.22
N SER A 774 -9.90 -11.36 -15.42
CA SER A 774 -10.35 -10.44 -14.40
C SER A 774 -11.83 -10.11 -14.48
N VAL A 775 -12.52 -10.16 -13.35
CA VAL A 775 -13.95 -9.85 -13.20
C VAL A 775 -14.14 -8.50 -12.50
N GLY A 776 -15.30 -7.88 -12.67
CA GLY A 776 -15.64 -6.61 -12.03
C GLY A 776 -15.92 -6.72 -10.52
N ALA A 777 -16.12 -5.56 -9.88
CA ALA A 777 -16.49 -5.43 -8.47
C ALA A 777 -17.68 -6.32 -8.08
N ASN A 778 -17.70 -6.80 -6.83
CA ASN A 778 -18.77 -7.62 -6.24
C ASN A 778 -19.02 -8.98 -6.96
N VAL A 779 -18.15 -9.43 -7.86
CA VAL A 779 -18.24 -10.76 -8.49
C VAL A 779 -17.53 -11.78 -7.61
N THR A 780 -18.25 -12.84 -7.23
CA THR A 780 -17.83 -13.88 -6.27
C THR A 780 -17.59 -15.26 -6.89
N SER A 781 -17.69 -15.39 -8.23
CA SER A 781 -17.46 -16.66 -8.92
C SER A 781 -16.86 -16.48 -10.31
N TYR A 782 -16.13 -17.50 -10.76
CA TYR A 782 -15.52 -17.56 -12.11
C TYR A 782 -15.46 -19.02 -12.57
N ASN A 783 -15.87 -19.29 -13.82
CA ASN A 783 -15.85 -20.65 -14.38
C ASN A 783 -14.71 -20.79 -15.40
N ASP A 784 -13.66 -21.51 -15.03
CA ASP A 784 -12.45 -21.65 -15.83
C ASP A 784 -12.60 -22.77 -16.88
N LEU A 785 -13.07 -22.41 -18.08
CA LEU A 785 -13.48 -23.35 -19.14
C LEU A 785 -12.33 -23.87 -20.03
N GLY A 786 -12.50 -25.08 -20.56
CA GLY A 786 -11.62 -25.69 -21.56
C GLY A 786 -10.36 -26.33 -20.97
N ARG A 787 -10.44 -26.82 -19.74
CA ARG A 787 -9.34 -27.54 -19.05
C ARG A 787 -9.22 -28.97 -19.58
N THR A 788 -8.03 -29.54 -19.42
CA THR A 788 -7.76 -30.94 -19.79
C THR A 788 -8.25 -31.86 -18.68
N PRO A 789 -8.91 -33.00 -18.94
CA PRO A 789 -9.26 -33.99 -17.92
C PRO A 789 -8.05 -34.55 -17.16
N ASN A 790 -8.26 -35.09 -15.96
CA ASN A 790 -7.21 -35.65 -15.07
C ASN A 790 -6.00 -34.72 -14.84
N THR A 791 -6.22 -33.40 -14.88
CA THR A 791 -5.15 -32.41 -14.79
C THR A 791 -5.36 -31.55 -13.57
N THR A 792 -4.34 -31.52 -12.71
CA THR A 792 -4.33 -30.69 -11.51
C THR A 792 -4.01 -29.25 -11.88
N TYR A 793 -4.81 -28.32 -11.36
CA TYR A 793 -4.60 -26.89 -11.46
C TYR A 793 -4.68 -26.27 -10.07
N THR A 794 -3.84 -25.26 -9.82
CA THR A 794 -3.83 -24.51 -8.57
C THR A 794 -4.20 -23.06 -8.84
N TYR A 795 -5.12 -22.52 -8.05
CA TYR A 795 -5.73 -21.20 -8.21
C TYR A 795 -5.51 -20.30 -7.00
N ARG A 796 -5.50 -19.00 -7.25
CA ARG A 796 -5.61 -17.93 -6.25
C ARG A 796 -6.31 -16.72 -6.86
N VAL A 797 -7.02 -15.96 -6.04
CA VAL A 797 -7.74 -14.74 -6.46
C VAL A 797 -7.28 -13.57 -5.60
N ARG A 798 -7.23 -12.36 -6.16
CA ARG A 798 -6.97 -11.11 -5.42
C ARG A 798 -7.87 -9.99 -5.91
N ALA A 799 -8.34 -9.14 -5.00
CA ALA A 799 -9.08 -7.93 -5.34
C ALA A 799 -8.10 -6.81 -5.78
N PHE A 800 -8.59 -5.83 -6.53
CA PHE A 800 -7.80 -4.66 -6.94
C PHE A 800 -8.63 -3.38 -7.02
N ASN A 801 -8.00 -2.22 -6.82
CA ASN A 801 -8.60 -0.91 -7.08
C ASN A 801 -7.56 0.08 -7.63
N GLN A 802 -7.80 1.39 -7.50
CA GLN A 802 -6.87 2.43 -7.97
C GLN A 802 -5.61 2.56 -7.10
N VAL A 803 -5.63 2.04 -5.87
CA VAL A 803 -4.54 2.13 -4.89
C VAL A 803 -3.64 0.90 -4.92
N GLY A 804 -4.19 -0.29 -5.15
CA GLY A 804 -3.37 -1.49 -5.32
C GLY A 804 -4.13 -2.80 -5.38
N TYR A 805 -3.37 -3.88 -5.17
CA TYR A 805 -3.85 -5.26 -5.16
C TYR A 805 -3.88 -5.81 -3.74
N SER A 806 -4.95 -6.51 -3.39
CA SER A 806 -5.03 -7.25 -2.12
C SER A 806 -3.95 -8.33 -2.04
N LEU A 807 -3.71 -8.84 -0.82
CA LEU A 807 -3.15 -10.18 -0.67
C LEU A 807 -4.04 -11.20 -1.41
N TYR A 808 -3.46 -12.32 -1.81
CA TYR A 808 -4.24 -13.40 -2.40
C TYR A 808 -5.14 -14.06 -1.35
N SER A 809 -6.22 -14.66 -1.85
CA SER A 809 -7.00 -15.67 -1.14
C SER A 809 -6.13 -16.83 -0.65
N ASN A 810 -6.74 -17.75 0.11
CA ASN A 810 -6.19 -19.09 0.21
C ASN A 810 -5.94 -19.66 -1.20
N VAL A 811 -4.82 -20.38 -1.34
CA VAL A 811 -4.53 -21.14 -2.55
C VAL A 811 -5.39 -22.40 -2.53
N ILE A 812 -6.09 -22.70 -3.63
CA ILE A 812 -6.88 -23.94 -3.77
C ILE A 812 -6.35 -24.76 -4.94
N THR A 813 -6.36 -26.08 -4.80
CA THR A 813 -5.96 -27.00 -5.87
C THR A 813 -7.16 -27.86 -6.23
N ALA A 814 -7.41 -28.01 -7.54
CA ALA A 814 -8.48 -28.83 -8.07
C ALA A 814 -7.96 -29.63 -9.27
N THR A 815 -8.24 -30.93 -9.26
CA THR A 815 -7.94 -31.83 -10.38
C THR A 815 -9.23 -32.02 -11.16
N THR A 816 -9.21 -31.65 -12.45
CA THR A 816 -10.31 -31.95 -13.36
C THR A 816 -10.57 -33.45 -13.38
N ILE A 817 -11.83 -33.82 -13.39
CA ILE A 817 -12.21 -35.21 -13.17
C ILE A 817 -11.89 -36.05 -14.41
N ILE A 818 -11.55 -37.32 -14.19
CA ILE A 818 -11.52 -38.30 -15.27
C ILE A 818 -12.99 -38.67 -15.56
N PRO A 819 -13.49 -38.51 -16.80
CA PRO A 819 -14.77 -39.10 -17.16
C PRO A 819 -14.65 -40.63 -17.11
N VAL A 820 -15.71 -41.33 -16.71
CA VAL A 820 -15.71 -42.76 -16.30
C VAL A 820 -14.89 -43.64 -17.26
N GLU A 821 -13.67 -44.00 -16.86
CA GLU A 821 -12.67 -44.57 -17.76
C GLU A 821 -12.92 -46.06 -18.00
N LEU A 822 -13.57 -46.36 -19.12
CA LEU A 822 -13.77 -47.71 -19.65
C LEU A 822 -12.43 -48.32 -20.12
N THR A 823 -11.88 -49.23 -19.34
CA THR A 823 -10.67 -50.00 -19.69
C THR A 823 -10.96 -51.22 -20.55
N SER A 824 -12.19 -51.77 -20.48
CA SER A 824 -12.62 -52.86 -21.35
C SER A 824 -14.10 -52.73 -21.71
N PHE A 825 -14.47 -53.12 -22.92
CA PHE A 825 -15.85 -53.34 -23.35
C PHE A 825 -15.84 -54.41 -24.45
N ALA A 826 -16.52 -55.53 -24.21
CA ALA A 826 -16.50 -56.71 -25.09
C ALA A 826 -17.85 -57.43 -25.10
N ALA A 827 -18.12 -58.15 -26.18
CA ALA A 827 -19.28 -59.00 -26.36
C ALA A 827 -18.81 -60.36 -26.88
N ASN A 828 -19.18 -61.43 -26.19
CA ASN A 828 -18.78 -62.81 -26.49
C ASN A 828 -20.04 -63.70 -26.60
N ILE A 829 -20.00 -64.72 -27.45
CA ILE A 829 -21.14 -65.62 -27.67
C ILE A 829 -20.97 -66.87 -26.78
N SER A 830 -22.03 -67.27 -26.08
CA SER A 830 -22.08 -68.53 -25.32
C SER A 830 -23.50 -69.08 -25.37
N ASP A 831 -23.69 -70.35 -25.76
CA ASP A 831 -24.97 -71.08 -25.71
C ASP A 831 -26.19 -70.34 -26.30
N ASN A 832 -26.01 -69.70 -27.46
CA ASN A 832 -26.99 -68.81 -28.14
C ASN A 832 -27.39 -67.52 -27.39
N GLU A 833 -26.65 -67.14 -26.35
CA GLU A 833 -26.73 -65.84 -25.69
C GLU A 833 -25.48 -64.99 -25.99
N VAL A 834 -25.61 -63.66 -25.91
CA VAL A 834 -24.46 -62.75 -26.00
C VAL A 834 -24.13 -62.23 -24.60
N VAL A 835 -22.93 -62.51 -24.13
CA VAL A 835 -22.38 -62.01 -22.86
C VAL A 835 -21.62 -60.72 -23.14
N ILE A 836 -22.18 -59.61 -22.71
CA ILE A 836 -21.56 -58.28 -22.76
C ILE A 836 -20.87 -58.03 -21.42
N SER A 837 -19.59 -57.66 -21.44
CA SER A 837 -18.79 -57.36 -20.25
C SER A 837 -18.01 -56.07 -20.42
N TRP A 838 -17.91 -55.27 -19.36
CA TRP A 838 -17.06 -54.08 -19.34
C TRP A 838 -16.39 -53.87 -17.98
N THR A 839 -15.28 -53.16 -18.04
CA THR A 839 -14.47 -52.81 -16.88
C THR A 839 -14.27 -51.29 -16.88
N THR A 840 -14.47 -50.67 -15.73
CA THR A 840 -14.09 -49.27 -15.48
C THR A 840 -12.87 -49.26 -14.57
N ALA A 841 -11.82 -48.50 -14.91
CA ALA A 841 -10.69 -48.25 -14.00
C ALA A 841 -11.15 -47.42 -12.79
N THR A 842 -11.92 -46.37 -13.07
CA THR A 842 -12.54 -45.51 -12.07
C THR A 842 -13.95 -45.13 -12.50
N GLU A 843 -14.80 -44.88 -11.51
CA GLU A 843 -16.12 -44.28 -11.66
C GLU A 843 -16.19 -43.02 -10.80
N LEU A 844 -16.75 -41.94 -11.33
CA LEU A 844 -17.06 -40.74 -10.57
C LEU A 844 -18.46 -40.27 -10.98
N ASN A 845 -19.29 -39.95 -9.97
CA ASN A 845 -20.68 -39.51 -10.17
C ASN A 845 -21.57 -40.46 -11.00
N ASN A 846 -21.11 -41.68 -11.29
CA ASN A 846 -21.71 -42.61 -12.24
C ASN A 846 -23.02 -43.19 -11.69
N ARG A 847 -24.15 -42.66 -12.17
CA ARG A 847 -25.48 -43.19 -11.85
C ARG A 847 -25.65 -44.57 -12.51
N GLY A 848 -25.12 -44.76 -13.72
CA GLY A 848 -25.00 -46.07 -14.37
C GLY A 848 -24.98 -46.01 -15.89
N PHE A 849 -25.12 -47.18 -16.50
CA PHE A 849 -25.01 -47.38 -17.94
C PHE A 849 -26.34 -47.84 -18.55
N ASP A 850 -26.83 -47.09 -19.53
CA ASP A 850 -27.81 -47.60 -20.49
C ASP A 850 -27.06 -48.49 -21.49
N LEU A 851 -27.33 -49.80 -21.47
CA LEU A 851 -26.80 -50.73 -22.47
C LEU A 851 -27.72 -50.72 -23.68
N GLU A 852 -27.19 -50.27 -24.81
CA GLU A 852 -27.92 -50.14 -26.07
C GLU A 852 -27.41 -51.14 -27.11
N ARG A 853 -28.34 -51.73 -27.86
CA ARG A 853 -28.10 -52.69 -28.95
C ARG A 853 -28.65 -52.15 -30.26
N LYS A 854 -28.02 -52.50 -31.37
CA LYS A 854 -28.54 -52.27 -32.72
C LYS A 854 -28.33 -53.52 -33.57
N LEU A 855 -29.44 -54.10 -34.04
CA LEU A 855 -29.44 -55.24 -34.98
C LEU A 855 -29.63 -54.76 -36.41
N ASN A 856 -30.58 -53.86 -36.63
CA ASN A 856 -30.87 -53.16 -37.88
C ASN A 856 -31.53 -51.82 -37.54
N GLY A 857 -31.26 -50.74 -38.29
CA GLY A 857 -31.91 -49.45 -38.08
C GLY A 857 -31.37 -48.67 -36.88
N GLU A 858 -32.22 -48.37 -35.90
CA GLU A 858 -31.92 -47.51 -34.75
C GLU A 858 -31.38 -48.28 -33.53
N TRP A 859 -30.91 -47.54 -32.53
CA TRP A 859 -30.46 -48.10 -31.24
C TRP A 859 -31.64 -48.37 -30.29
N GLU A 860 -31.67 -49.58 -29.74
CA GLU A 860 -32.63 -50.06 -28.75
C GLU A 860 -31.94 -50.17 -27.38
N LYS A 861 -32.55 -49.63 -26.32
CA LYS A 861 -32.08 -49.82 -24.95
C LYS A 861 -32.50 -51.20 -24.42
N LEU A 862 -31.54 -52.05 -24.10
CA LEU A 862 -31.80 -53.36 -23.48
C LEU A 862 -32.14 -53.24 -22.00
N THR A 863 -31.33 -52.48 -21.27
CA THR A 863 -31.45 -52.35 -19.81
C THR A 863 -30.68 -51.13 -19.31
N PHE A 864 -30.87 -50.78 -18.03
CA PHE A 864 -30.01 -49.86 -17.29
C PHE A 864 -29.29 -50.64 -16.18
N ILE A 865 -27.97 -50.51 -16.11
CA ILE A 865 -27.12 -51.13 -15.10
C ILE A 865 -26.62 -50.02 -14.18
N ALA A 866 -27.06 -50.04 -12.92
CA ALA A 866 -26.65 -49.04 -11.93
C ALA A 866 -25.13 -49.06 -11.71
N GLY A 867 -24.52 -47.87 -11.74
CA GLY A 867 -23.11 -47.64 -11.44
C GLY A 867 -22.81 -47.86 -9.94
N LYS A 868 -21.54 -47.70 -9.56
CA LYS A 868 -21.13 -47.62 -8.14
C LYS A 868 -21.02 -46.17 -7.64
N GLY A 869 -21.45 -45.19 -8.45
CA GLY A 869 -21.37 -43.78 -8.12
C GLY A 869 -19.93 -43.29 -8.24
N THR A 870 -19.26 -43.13 -7.10
CA THR A 870 -17.87 -42.72 -7.03
C THR A 870 -17.03 -43.86 -6.46
N LYS A 871 -16.18 -44.45 -7.29
CA LYS A 871 -15.31 -45.58 -6.95
C LYS A 871 -14.00 -45.50 -7.74
N LEU A 872 -12.90 -45.24 -7.04
CA LEU A 872 -11.55 -45.10 -7.60
C LEU A 872 -10.82 -46.44 -7.78
N GLU A 873 -11.56 -47.55 -7.74
CA GLU A 873 -11.05 -48.92 -7.89
C GLU A 873 -11.78 -49.60 -9.04
N GLU A 874 -11.11 -50.55 -9.70
CA GLU A 874 -11.67 -51.32 -10.80
C GLU A 874 -13.06 -51.89 -10.48
N THR A 875 -14.03 -51.68 -11.37
CA THR A 875 -15.35 -52.32 -11.29
C THR A 875 -15.62 -53.10 -12.56
N ASN A 876 -15.97 -54.38 -12.39
CA ASN A 876 -16.34 -55.27 -13.47
C ASN A 876 -17.86 -55.45 -13.53
N TYR A 877 -18.39 -55.38 -14.75
CA TYR A 877 -19.80 -55.52 -15.07
C TYR A 877 -20.01 -56.60 -16.12
N SER A 878 -21.17 -57.25 -16.06
CA SER A 878 -21.63 -58.14 -17.13
C SER A 878 -23.15 -58.07 -17.28
N TYR A 879 -23.60 -58.33 -18.50
CA TYR A 879 -25.00 -58.51 -18.86
C TYR A 879 -25.12 -59.59 -19.92
N ILE A 880 -26.19 -60.38 -19.87
CA ILE A 880 -26.49 -61.42 -20.85
C ILE A 880 -27.67 -60.96 -21.68
N ASP A 881 -27.43 -60.64 -22.95
CA ASP A 881 -28.49 -60.39 -23.93
C ASP A 881 -29.10 -61.73 -24.34
N LYS A 882 -30.29 -62.00 -23.77
CA LYS A 882 -31.10 -63.20 -24.02
C LYS A 882 -31.79 -63.10 -25.37
N PHE A 883 -31.05 -63.49 -26.41
CA PHE A 883 -31.47 -63.36 -27.79
C PHE A 883 -32.75 -64.17 -28.06
N SER A 884 -33.88 -63.47 -28.21
CA SER A 884 -35.20 -64.10 -28.35
C SER A 884 -35.58 -64.48 -29.79
N TYR A 885 -34.66 -64.29 -30.75
CA TYR A 885 -34.89 -64.59 -32.17
C TYR A 885 -34.36 -65.97 -32.54
N THR A 886 -35.26 -66.92 -32.85
CA THR A 886 -34.96 -68.35 -33.02
C THR A 886 -34.31 -68.75 -34.36
N SER A 887 -33.83 -67.77 -35.13
CA SER A 887 -33.09 -67.98 -36.39
C SER A 887 -32.31 -66.73 -36.87
N TYR A 888 -31.91 -65.81 -35.97
CA TYR A 888 -31.19 -64.61 -36.39
C TYR A 888 -29.78 -64.94 -36.93
N GLN A 889 -29.45 -64.34 -38.08
CA GLN A 889 -28.12 -64.33 -38.66
C GLN A 889 -27.76 -62.89 -39.05
N GLY A 890 -26.60 -62.40 -38.58
CA GLY A 890 -26.09 -61.06 -38.89
C GLY A 890 -25.37 -60.39 -37.71
N THR A 891 -24.90 -59.17 -37.95
CA THR A 891 -24.15 -58.38 -36.96
C THR A 891 -25.09 -57.78 -35.90
N ALA A 892 -24.78 -58.04 -34.62
CA ALA A 892 -25.32 -57.25 -33.51
C ALA A 892 -24.27 -56.23 -33.05
N GLN A 893 -24.65 -54.96 -32.94
CA GLN A 893 -23.82 -53.88 -32.40
C GLN A 893 -24.26 -53.51 -30.99
N TYR A 894 -23.30 -53.21 -30.12
CA TYR A 894 -23.57 -52.78 -28.73
C TYR A 894 -22.78 -51.52 -28.39
N ARG A 895 -23.37 -50.66 -27.54
CA ARG A 895 -22.69 -49.53 -26.89
C ARG A 895 -23.23 -49.31 -25.48
N LEU A 896 -22.39 -48.75 -24.62
CA LEU A 896 -22.80 -48.21 -23.34
C LEU A 896 -23.04 -46.72 -23.47
N LYS A 897 -24.04 -46.24 -22.76
CA LYS A 897 -24.33 -44.83 -22.56
C LYS A 897 -24.22 -44.55 -21.06
N GLN A 898 -23.10 -43.93 -20.65
CA GLN A 898 -22.90 -43.43 -19.30
C GLN A 898 -24.00 -42.41 -18.98
N ILE A 899 -24.48 -42.43 -17.73
CA ILE A 899 -25.34 -41.40 -17.17
C ILE A 899 -24.81 -41.10 -15.78
N ASP A 900 -24.53 -39.83 -15.48
CA ASP A 900 -24.09 -39.38 -14.16
C ASP A 900 -25.29 -38.89 -13.31
N PHE A 901 -25.10 -38.67 -12.00
CA PHE A 901 -26.18 -38.22 -11.11
C PHE A 901 -26.66 -36.80 -11.41
N ASP A 902 -25.82 -35.96 -12.00
CA ASP A 902 -26.18 -34.62 -12.52
C ASP A 902 -26.93 -34.68 -13.87
N GLY A 903 -26.99 -35.85 -14.51
CA GLY A 903 -27.64 -36.06 -15.81
C GLY A 903 -26.71 -35.95 -17.02
N THR A 904 -25.41 -35.76 -16.82
CA THR A 904 -24.41 -35.77 -17.90
C THR A 904 -24.34 -37.15 -18.57
N ILE A 905 -24.05 -37.19 -19.87
CA ILE A 905 -24.10 -38.41 -20.69
C ILE A 905 -22.83 -38.52 -21.55
N SER A 906 -22.23 -39.71 -21.57
CA SER A 906 -21.19 -40.09 -22.52
C SER A 906 -21.55 -41.41 -23.22
N TYR A 907 -20.88 -41.74 -24.32
CA TYR A 907 -21.05 -43.03 -25.02
C TYR A 907 -19.72 -43.75 -25.15
N SER A 908 -19.72 -45.07 -24.98
CA SER A 908 -18.58 -45.92 -25.30
C SER A 908 -18.34 -46.03 -26.80
N ASN A 909 -17.18 -46.59 -27.16
CA ASN A 909 -16.98 -47.19 -28.48
C ASN A 909 -18.08 -48.22 -28.77
N VAL A 910 -18.45 -48.34 -30.05
CA VAL A 910 -19.35 -49.40 -30.53
C VAL A 910 -18.55 -50.68 -30.74
N ILE A 911 -19.03 -51.78 -30.14
CA ILE A 911 -18.53 -53.13 -30.43
C ILE A 911 -19.53 -53.86 -31.33
N SER A 912 -19.07 -54.83 -32.11
CA SER A 912 -19.90 -55.60 -33.05
C SER A 912 -19.57 -57.08 -32.93
N VAL A 913 -20.58 -57.94 -33.01
CA VAL A 913 -20.46 -59.40 -32.94
C VAL A 913 -21.34 -60.03 -34.02
N GLU A 914 -20.79 -61.01 -34.74
CA GLU A 914 -21.53 -61.76 -35.77
C GLU A 914 -22.30 -62.91 -35.13
N LEU A 915 -23.61 -62.94 -35.31
CA LEU A 915 -24.50 -63.95 -34.74
C LEU A 915 -25.01 -64.90 -35.83
N ASP A 916 -25.11 -66.18 -35.50
CA ASP A 916 -25.77 -67.21 -36.30
C ASP A 916 -26.44 -68.23 -35.37
N PHE A 917 -27.70 -67.95 -35.02
CA PHE A 917 -28.51 -68.81 -34.15
C PHE A 917 -29.49 -69.67 -34.95
N THR A 918 -29.20 -69.94 -36.22
CA THR A 918 -30.02 -70.83 -37.05
C THR A 918 -29.82 -72.30 -36.64
N PRO A 919 -30.90 -73.09 -36.44
CA PRO A 919 -30.77 -74.53 -36.20
C PRO A 919 -30.08 -75.21 -37.39
N LYS A 920 -29.15 -76.13 -37.12
CA LYS A 920 -28.39 -76.82 -38.18
C LYS A 920 -29.00 -78.15 -38.64
N GLU A 921 -29.91 -78.72 -37.83
CA GLU A 921 -30.59 -80.00 -38.10
C GLU A 921 -32.09 -79.92 -37.76
N TYR A 922 -32.87 -80.82 -38.37
CA TYR A 922 -34.28 -81.01 -38.01
C TYR A 922 -34.40 -81.74 -36.67
N ALA A 923 -35.25 -81.25 -35.78
CA ALA A 923 -35.49 -81.90 -34.49
C ALA A 923 -36.97 -81.83 -34.08
N LEU A 924 -37.52 -82.92 -33.56
CA LEU A 924 -38.77 -82.93 -32.79
C LEU A 924 -38.44 -83.17 -31.31
N TYR A 925 -38.72 -82.17 -30.48
CA TYR A 925 -38.46 -82.23 -29.04
C TYR A 925 -39.60 -82.90 -28.29
N GLN A 926 -39.30 -83.34 -27.07
CA GLN A 926 -40.34 -83.84 -26.17
C GLN A 926 -41.24 -82.68 -25.73
N ASN A 927 -42.55 -82.86 -25.86
CA ASN A 927 -43.56 -81.90 -25.41
C ASN A 927 -43.47 -81.63 -23.90
N TYR A 928 -43.83 -80.41 -23.50
CA TYR A 928 -43.82 -80.00 -22.10
C TYR A 928 -45.08 -79.17 -21.74
N PRO A 929 -45.72 -79.39 -20.58
CA PRO A 929 -45.49 -80.51 -19.65
C PRO A 929 -45.82 -81.87 -20.29
N ASN A 930 -45.33 -82.97 -19.70
CA ASN A 930 -45.65 -84.34 -20.12
C ASN A 930 -45.39 -85.33 -18.95
N PRO A 931 -46.40 -86.01 -18.38
CA PRO A 931 -47.83 -85.94 -18.70
C PRO A 931 -48.43 -84.52 -18.58
N PHE A 932 -49.56 -84.29 -19.23
CA PHE A 932 -50.18 -82.97 -19.34
C PHE A 932 -51.70 -83.01 -19.14
N ASN A 933 -52.29 -81.86 -18.77
CA ASN A 933 -53.72 -81.70 -18.56
C ASN A 933 -54.17 -80.24 -18.72
N PRO A 934 -55.13 -79.90 -19.60
CA PRO A 934 -55.45 -80.59 -20.85
C PRO A 934 -54.52 -80.17 -22.01
N ALA A 935 -53.55 -79.26 -21.77
CA ALA A 935 -52.72 -78.67 -22.81
C ALA A 935 -51.21 -78.89 -22.61
N THR A 936 -50.46 -78.92 -23.72
CA THR A 936 -48.99 -79.10 -23.77
C THR A 936 -48.41 -78.40 -24.99
N THR A 937 -47.13 -78.01 -24.95
CA THR A 937 -46.43 -77.40 -26.08
C THR A 937 -45.43 -78.39 -26.68
N ILE A 938 -45.55 -78.63 -27.99
CA ILE A 938 -44.62 -79.40 -28.82
C ILE A 938 -43.65 -78.40 -29.47
N LYS A 939 -42.34 -78.63 -29.30
CA LYS A 939 -41.29 -77.81 -29.93
C LYS A 939 -40.62 -78.59 -31.06
N PHE A 940 -40.20 -77.90 -32.11
CA PHE A 940 -39.41 -78.48 -33.20
C PHE A 940 -38.45 -77.46 -33.83
N ALA A 941 -37.40 -77.94 -34.49
CA ALA A 941 -36.42 -77.14 -35.21
C ALA A 941 -36.47 -77.45 -36.70
N LEU A 942 -36.39 -76.41 -37.54
CA LEU A 942 -36.31 -76.48 -38.99
C LEU A 942 -35.04 -75.75 -39.47
N PRO A 943 -34.02 -76.45 -40.02
CA PRO A 943 -32.81 -75.83 -40.55
C PRO A 943 -32.99 -75.18 -41.93
N PHE A 944 -34.14 -75.40 -42.57
CA PHE A 944 -34.53 -74.81 -43.86
C PHE A 944 -36.02 -74.47 -43.82
N GLU A 945 -36.47 -73.52 -44.64
CA GLU A 945 -37.89 -73.34 -44.90
C GLU A 945 -38.48 -74.64 -45.45
N SER A 946 -39.55 -75.11 -44.82
CA SER A 946 -40.06 -76.48 -45.00
C SER A 946 -41.58 -76.52 -45.06
N SER A 947 -42.12 -77.41 -45.89
CA SER A 947 -43.50 -77.87 -45.79
C SER A 947 -43.63 -78.84 -44.62
N VAL A 948 -44.40 -78.47 -43.60
CA VAL A 948 -44.52 -79.17 -42.33
C VAL A 948 -45.96 -79.64 -42.09
N ARG A 949 -46.11 -80.88 -41.65
CA ARG A 949 -47.33 -81.41 -41.02
C ARG A 949 -47.03 -81.86 -39.60
N ILE A 950 -47.91 -81.56 -38.66
CA ILE A 950 -47.87 -82.12 -37.31
C ILE A 950 -49.23 -82.74 -36.99
N ILE A 951 -49.22 -84.06 -36.75
CA ILE A 951 -50.43 -84.89 -36.67
C ILE A 951 -50.41 -85.68 -35.36
N ILE A 952 -51.57 -85.76 -34.70
CA ILE A 952 -51.76 -86.55 -33.48
C ILE A 952 -52.52 -87.83 -33.79
N TYR A 953 -52.03 -88.94 -33.23
CA TYR A 953 -52.62 -90.27 -33.32
C TYR A 953 -52.91 -90.84 -31.93
N ASN A 954 -53.95 -91.68 -31.82
CA ASN A 954 -54.14 -92.55 -30.66
C ASN A 954 -53.28 -93.83 -30.76
N LEU A 955 -53.32 -94.69 -29.74
CA LEU A 955 -52.57 -95.96 -29.73
C LEU A 955 -53.01 -96.98 -30.79
N LEU A 956 -54.18 -96.82 -31.42
CA LEU A 956 -54.64 -97.67 -32.53
C LEU A 956 -54.12 -97.17 -33.90
N GLY A 957 -53.40 -96.04 -33.93
CA GLY A 957 -52.92 -95.40 -35.15
C GLY A 957 -53.98 -94.54 -35.85
N GLU A 958 -55.13 -94.29 -35.22
CA GLU A 958 -56.16 -93.41 -35.77
C GLU A 958 -55.76 -91.95 -35.55
N LYS A 959 -55.85 -91.13 -36.60
CA LYS A 959 -55.61 -89.68 -36.54
C LYS A 959 -56.71 -89.03 -35.68
N VAL A 960 -56.32 -88.46 -34.55
CA VAL A 960 -57.24 -87.75 -33.64
C VAL A 960 -57.19 -86.23 -33.79
N ASP A 961 -56.09 -85.67 -34.29
CA ASP A 961 -55.94 -84.22 -34.50
C ASP A 961 -54.88 -83.88 -35.56
N MET A 962 -54.91 -82.65 -36.07
CA MET A 962 -53.92 -82.08 -36.98
C MET A 962 -53.56 -80.68 -36.51
N LEU A 963 -52.39 -80.53 -35.90
CA LEU A 963 -52.00 -79.28 -35.26
C LEU A 963 -51.51 -78.24 -36.26
N PHE A 964 -50.93 -78.71 -37.38
CA PHE A 964 -50.43 -77.86 -38.45
C PHE A 964 -50.32 -78.64 -39.76
N GLU A 965 -50.60 -77.98 -40.88
CA GLU A 965 -50.22 -78.37 -42.24
C GLU A 965 -49.99 -77.09 -43.03
N GLY A 966 -48.77 -76.89 -43.54
CA GLY A 966 -48.40 -75.66 -44.27
C GLY A 966 -46.90 -75.45 -44.35
N ILE A 967 -46.46 -74.28 -44.81
CA ILE A 967 -45.04 -73.90 -44.87
C ILE A 967 -44.63 -73.24 -43.55
N LYS A 968 -43.41 -73.52 -43.09
CA LYS A 968 -42.75 -72.86 -41.95
C LYS A 968 -41.32 -72.47 -42.30
N GLU A 969 -40.97 -71.24 -41.93
CA GLU A 969 -39.65 -70.63 -42.08
C GLU A 969 -38.56 -71.36 -41.27
N VAL A 970 -37.29 -71.10 -41.59
CA VAL A 970 -36.13 -71.58 -40.82
C VAL A 970 -36.17 -71.08 -39.37
N GLY A 971 -35.92 -71.98 -38.41
CA GLY A 971 -35.86 -71.65 -36.98
C GLY A 971 -36.46 -72.69 -36.05
N TYR A 972 -36.50 -72.36 -34.75
CA TYR A 972 -37.23 -73.13 -33.74
C TYR A 972 -38.68 -72.64 -33.64
N HIS A 973 -39.62 -73.61 -33.61
CA HIS A 973 -41.06 -73.39 -33.59
C HIS A 973 -41.72 -74.14 -32.43
N ASP A 974 -42.71 -73.49 -31.82
CA ASP A 974 -43.55 -74.05 -30.76
C ASP A 974 -45.01 -74.15 -31.25
N ILE A 975 -45.69 -75.25 -30.93
CA ILE A 975 -47.13 -75.43 -31.17
C ILE A 975 -47.79 -76.01 -29.92
N THR A 976 -48.82 -75.34 -29.43
CA THR A 976 -49.60 -75.79 -28.27
C THR A 976 -50.78 -76.64 -28.73
N TRP A 977 -50.92 -77.83 -28.14
CA TRP A 977 -52.08 -78.70 -28.30
C TRP A 977 -52.95 -78.66 -27.05
N ASN A 978 -54.28 -78.65 -27.21
CA ASN A 978 -55.24 -78.78 -26.12
C ASN A 978 -56.16 -79.98 -26.37
N ALA A 979 -55.91 -81.06 -25.63
CA ALA A 979 -56.59 -82.34 -25.76
C ALA A 979 -57.82 -82.48 -24.85
N GLY A 980 -58.38 -81.38 -24.34
CA GLY A 980 -59.43 -81.40 -23.31
C GLY A 980 -60.71 -82.18 -23.67
N ARG A 981 -60.96 -82.43 -24.96
CA ARG A 981 -62.10 -83.24 -25.45
C ARG A 981 -61.81 -84.74 -25.57
N LEU A 982 -60.56 -85.17 -25.42
CA LEU A 982 -60.13 -86.57 -25.56
C LEU A 982 -60.07 -87.30 -24.21
N ALA A 983 -59.98 -88.63 -24.20
CA ALA A 983 -59.87 -89.43 -22.97
C ALA A 983 -58.43 -89.44 -22.44
N SER A 984 -58.25 -89.61 -21.11
CA SER A 984 -56.91 -89.85 -20.55
C SER A 984 -56.27 -91.07 -21.20
N GLY A 985 -54.99 -90.96 -21.57
CA GLY A 985 -54.32 -92.01 -22.34
C GLY A 985 -53.01 -91.55 -22.97
N ILE A 986 -52.41 -92.47 -23.72
CA ILE A 986 -51.20 -92.22 -24.49
C ILE A 986 -51.59 -91.79 -25.90
N TYR A 987 -50.94 -90.73 -26.37
CA TYR A 987 -51.05 -90.24 -27.74
C TYR A 987 -49.66 -90.16 -28.36
N LEU A 988 -49.59 -90.27 -29.69
CA LEU A 988 -48.38 -90.07 -30.47
C LEU A 988 -48.53 -88.78 -31.27
N TYR A 989 -47.50 -87.94 -31.29
CA TYR A 989 -47.39 -86.83 -32.22
C TYR A 989 -46.28 -87.11 -33.22
N THR A 990 -46.58 -86.86 -34.49
CA THR A 990 -45.62 -86.95 -35.59
C THR A 990 -45.35 -85.56 -36.14
N ILE A 991 -44.13 -85.35 -36.63
CA ILE A 991 -43.83 -84.30 -37.60
C ILE A 991 -43.41 -84.96 -38.92
N GLU A 992 -43.90 -84.41 -40.02
CA GLU A 992 -43.34 -84.56 -41.37
C GLU A 992 -42.88 -83.18 -41.80
N ALA A 993 -41.60 -82.99 -42.13
CA ALA A 993 -41.04 -81.72 -42.57
C ALA A 993 -40.16 -81.95 -43.80
N ASN A 994 -40.50 -81.35 -44.93
CA ASN A 994 -39.75 -81.48 -46.19
C ASN A 994 -39.29 -80.09 -46.62
N SER A 995 -37.99 -79.90 -46.86
CA SER A 995 -37.46 -78.61 -47.32
C SER A 995 -38.07 -78.23 -48.68
N LEU A 996 -38.32 -76.93 -48.90
CA LEU A 996 -38.98 -76.49 -50.14
C LEU A 996 -38.12 -76.68 -51.40
N ASP A 997 -36.80 -76.79 -51.26
CA ASP A 997 -35.87 -77.18 -52.33
C ASP A 997 -35.94 -78.68 -52.68
N GLY A 998 -36.70 -79.48 -51.92
CA GLY A 998 -36.87 -80.92 -52.08
C GLY A 998 -35.65 -81.76 -51.68
N THR A 999 -34.61 -81.18 -51.09
CA THR A 999 -33.34 -81.87 -50.82
C THR A 999 -33.32 -82.68 -49.52
N LYS A 1000 -34.16 -82.33 -48.53
CA LYS A 1000 -34.18 -82.97 -47.20
C LYS A 1000 -35.60 -83.18 -46.70
N ASN A 1001 -35.87 -84.42 -46.30
CA ASN A 1001 -37.12 -84.84 -45.68
C ASN A 1001 -36.84 -85.35 -44.25
N TYR A 1002 -37.67 -84.96 -43.30
CA TYR A 1002 -37.58 -85.34 -41.90
C TYR A 1002 -38.93 -85.84 -41.42
N THR A 1003 -38.96 -87.06 -40.87
CA THR A 1003 -40.13 -87.60 -40.18
C THR A 1003 -39.71 -88.08 -38.81
N SER A 1004 -40.46 -87.69 -37.78
CA SER A 1004 -40.16 -88.07 -36.40
C SER A 1004 -41.44 -88.24 -35.60
N VAL A 1005 -41.44 -89.19 -34.67
CA VAL A 1005 -42.59 -89.50 -33.80
C VAL A 1005 -42.15 -89.46 -32.35
N LYS A 1006 -43.01 -88.93 -31.49
CA LYS A 1006 -42.82 -88.87 -30.04
C LYS A 1006 -44.12 -89.24 -29.32
N LYS A 1007 -43.97 -89.71 -28.10
CA LYS A 1007 -45.06 -90.17 -27.23
C LYS A 1007 -45.38 -89.09 -26.19
N MET A 1008 -46.67 -88.83 -25.96
CA MET A 1008 -47.18 -87.98 -24.88
C MET A 1008 -48.28 -88.68 -24.09
N MET A 1009 -48.56 -88.20 -22.89
CA MET A 1009 -49.57 -88.76 -21.98
C MET A 1009 -50.52 -87.66 -21.50
N LEU A 1010 -51.80 -87.77 -21.87
CA LEU A 1010 -52.88 -86.95 -21.32
C LEU A 1010 -53.38 -87.61 -20.04
N LEU A 1011 -53.41 -86.86 -18.94
CA LEU A 1011 -53.87 -87.34 -17.63
C LEU A 1011 -54.89 -86.35 -17.06
N LYS A 1012 -56.18 -86.58 -17.33
CA LYS A 1012 -57.28 -85.79 -16.75
C LYS A 1012 -57.45 -86.04 -15.26
#